data_AF-A0A350MMR5-F1
#
_entry.id   AF-A0A350MMR5-F1
#
_cell.length_a   1.000
_cell.length_b   1.000
_cell.length_c   1.000
_cell.angle_alpha   90.00
_cell.angle_beta   90.00
_cell.angle_gamma   90.00
#
_symmetry.space_group_name_H-M   'P 1'
#
loop_
_entity.id
_entity.type
_entity.pdbx_description
1 polymer ?
#
loop_
_entity_poly.entity_id
_entity_poly.type
_entity_poly.pdbx_seq_one_letter_code
_entity_poly.pdbx_strand_id
1 'polypeptide(L)'
;MFYIKKSLLIFLSLCLLVQIQWVSAQNFSRYDSLLRIYEVNRNLGVNKEIQIKNLIDLSTEITLSNPDKAIQFLQTAIQLAQEIGNKQKEAEISGLLGDLFLEKMFVFSAMDSYLKSYLIYRDAGQLKEMAWALINIGNVSYAQHIYDYPMQNYRQAYNIFSQINHQYGMSVVLNNLGMCKREMLELDSALYYMNQALQLREKLGNSLHVVYSLTYIASVYLKKQDYTKTLETIDKAMSLLNSVYPKENREADELRISLYILKGEVRFSQGDDVSALQNLNSGLQIAENLKSDRYKVEILSKLVMVYQGKADFLQAIEINKQRIALCRKINLIDCTIEAYRKMGELYNRIGVFDSAIQNYRKSLYYSDSIRFVWARSNFYDIGQAFRIYSLEQQEKVILQRMQRGQLFIGVGIVIILITGIFLLIHFRRIRNARREFETLSEAAFEGIVLHDRGLILSTNSRFSQMLKMTPEVLKGKDLYDFVVENDRQRAIELSRDNRNEVNYQTQLSGADHTVIDVEILSKPFIYRGKKVRVGAVRDITEHQKLIQENLILREAIRQMAVSLVLTNDVGDIIYVNPFFTSITGYTLDEAKGKNPRILKSGYHSNAFYKDLWDTITQGRVWTGELYNKKKDGTFYWEKAVISPVKDASGKITHFVAIKEDITLMKNQEHELRQRNLMYRYLAKNLPDTAVLVFNKDLICILSEGPVLKELGFSANNFEGASLRQFLPDARREELSQKLESVFKDEGSAFDTTINQRNYQVVIVPMKDDNNQIFQGMIILTDITEKLLKQEILKKSEGQLKIAVATKDRFISILAHDLRSPFASILGLCDVLLDDYHQLDDEVKIQYIHMIRNSSSNVLELLNNLLSWSRAQSGMIEFRPRVFNITSFIKDIVSLMSLTAAQKNISLLTDIPHDVDIYADPDILGTILRNLVSNAVKYSYPGGEVMISVIIPHHYSAVQPNGSDCWMVFSVADTGMGMTQEELSQLFLIDDVTSKEGTNHEKGTGLGLLLVKELVDKMRGHIHVESQSGQGTKFYVEIPCEFSSNKESM
;
A
#
# COMPACT_ATOMS: atom_id res chain seq x y z
N MET A 1 -19.85 64.50 -13.36
CA MET A 1 -19.40 64.07 -12.01
C MET A 1 -19.19 62.56 -11.85
N PHE A 2 -20.00 61.69 -12.48
CA PHE A 2 -19.90 60.23 -12.31
C PHE A 2 -18.65 59.59 -12.97
N TYR A 3 -18.25 60.07 -14.15
CA TYR A 3 -17.04 59.60 -14.83
C TYR A 3 -15.75 60.04 -14.14
N ILE A 4 -15.72 61.27 -13.60
CA ILE A 4 -14.55 61.79 -12.87
C ILE A 4 -14.33 60.99 -11.59
N LYS A 5 -15.39 60.58 -10.86
CA LYS A 5 -15.24 59.71 -9.68
C LYS A 5 -14.69 58.32 -10.01
N LYS A 6 -15.07 57.73 -11.16
CA LYS A 6 -14.59 56.40 -11.57
C LYS A 6 -13.13 56.44 -12.02
N SER A 7 -12.75 57.47 -12.78
CA SER A 7 -11.35 57.72 -13.16
C SER A 7 -10.48 58.08 -11.96
N LEU A 8 -11.01 58.84 -10.99
CA LEU A 8 -10.30 59.16 -9.75
C LEU A 8 -10.13 57.92 -8.85
N LEU A 9 -11.12 57.01 -8.81
CA LEU A 9 -10.99 55.74 -8.09
C LEU A 9 -9.95 54.82 -8.74
N ILE A 10 -9.95 54.73 -10.07
CA ILE A 10 -8.98 53.95 -10.83
C ILE A 10 -7.57 54.55 -10.65
N PHE A 11 -7.44 55.87 -10.73
CA PHE A 11 -6.20 56.60 -10.49
C PHE A 11 -5.72 56.46 -9.04
N LEU A 12 -6.60 56.56 -8.04
CA LEU A 12 -6.27 56.32 -6.64
C LEU A 12 -5.88 54.86 -6.37
N SER A 13 -6.50 53.88 -7.05
CA SER A 13 -6.10 52.48 -6.95
C SER A 13 -4.78 52.18 -7.66
N LEU A 14 -4.47 52.87 -8.76
CA LEU A 14 -3.17 52.82 -9.44
C LEU A 14 -2.09 53.53 -8.62
N CYS A 15 -2.40 54.66 -7.99
CA CYS A 15 -1.50 55.33 -7.04
C CYS A 15 -1.29 54.50 -5.79
N LEU A 16 -2.29 53.78 -5.28
CA LEU A 16 -2.12 52.80 -4.20
C LEU A 16 -1.22 51.64 -4.63
N LEU A 17 -1.38 51.12 -5.85
CA LEU A 17 -0.52 50.09 -6.44
C LEU A 17 0.93 50.57 -6.59
N VAL A 18 1.13 51.83 -7.00
CA VAL A 18 2.46 52.45 -7.13
C VAL A 18 3.06 52.80 -5.76
N GLN A 19 2.27 53.25 -4.78
CA GLN A 19 2.72 53.45 -3.40
C GLN A 19 3.05 52.12 -2.69
N ILE A 20 2.30 51.05 -2.99
CA ILE A 20 2.60 49.70 -2.51
C ILE A 20 3.89 49.19 -3.16
N GLN A 21 4.13 49.48 -4.45
CA GLN A 21 5.40 49.16 -5.12
C GLN A 21 6.59 50.01 -4.62
N TRP A 22 6.37 51.26 -4.18
CA TRP A 22 7.44 52.15 -3.72
C TRP A 22 7.76 52.02 -2.22
N VAL A 23 6.81 51.58 -1.40
CA VAL A 23 7.01 51.32 0.04
C VAL A 23 7.55 49.89 0.30
N SER A 24 7.56 49.00 -0.69
CA SER A 24 8.00 47.60 -0.54
C SER A 24 9.39 47.29 -1.12
N ALA A 25 10.34 48.21 -0.98
CA ALA A 25 11.78 47.93 -1.18
C ALA A 25 12.44 47.37 0.10
N GLN A 26 11.70 46.54 0.85
CA GLN A 26 12.25 45.65 1.88
C GLN A 26 12.16 44.23 1.34
N ASN A 27 13.29 43.52 1.36
CA ASN A 27 13.48 42.16 0.86
C ASN A 27 12.34 41.21 1.28
N PHE A 28 11.32 41.05 0.45
CA PHE A 28 10.36 39.96 0.61
C PHE A 28 11.00 38.67 0.12
N SER A 29 10.78 37.59 0.86
CA SER A 29 11.11 36.26 0.37
C SER A 29 10.26 35.95 -0.87
N ARG A 30 10.76 35.09 -1.77
CA ARG A 30 9.99 34.65 -2.95
C ARG A 30 8.64 34.04 -2.56
N TYR A 31 8.60 33.34 -1.42
CA TYR A 31 7.38 32.83 -0.80
C TYR A 31 6.35 33.92 -0.49
N ASP A 32 6.74 35.02 0.18
CA ASP A 32 5.80 36.10 0.54
C ASP A 32 5.19 36.77 -0.70
N SER A 33 5.99 36.86 -1.76
CA SER A 33 5.55 37.38 -3.05
C SER A 33 4.50 36.45 -3.69
N LEU A 34 4.77 35.14 -3.71
CA LEU A 34 3.84 34.12 -4.22
C LEU A 34 2.55 34.05 -3.39
N LEU A 35 2.64 34.19 -2.07
CA LEU A 35 1.50 34.11 -1.17
C LEU A 35 0.56 35.30 -1.38
N ARG A 36 1.10 36.51 -1.52
CA ARG A 36 0.31 37.71 -1.87
C ARG A 36 -0.35 37.57 -3.24
N ILE A 37 0.35 37.04 -4.24
CA ILE A 37 -0.21 36.78 -5.57
C ILE A 37 -1.39 35.80 -5.47
N TYR A 38 -1.25 34.73 -4.69
CA TYR A 38 -2.32 33.77 -4.45
C TYR A 38 -3.53 34.43 -3.75
N GLU A 39 -3.31 35.19 -2.67
CA GLU A 39 -4.37 35.88 -1.92
C GLU A 39 -5.13 36.89 -2.77
N VAL A 40 -4.42 37.69 -3.58
CA VAL A 40 -5.03 38.64 -4.52
C VAL A 40 -5.88 37.90 -5.56
N ASN A 41 -5.35 36.84 -6.17
CA ASN A 41 -6.07 36.06 -7.17
C ASN A 41 -7.31 35.36 -6.58
N ARG A 42 -7.20 34.85 -5.35
CA ARG A 42 -8.33 34.26 -4.62
C ARG A 42 -9.42 35.30 -4.33
N ASN A 43 -9.04 36.48 -3.85
CA ASN A 43 -9.98 37.55 -3.49
C ASN A 43 -10.65 38.18 -4.72
N LEU A 44 -9.96 38.23 -5.86
CA LEU A 44 -10.50 38.73 -7.13
C LEU A 44 -11.35 37.70 -7.89
N GLY A 45 -11.50 36.47 -7.37
CA GLY A 45 -12.26 35.41 -8.03
C GLY A 45 -11.63 34.94 -9.35
N VAL A 46 -10.31 35.03 -9.48
CA VAL A 46 -9.57 34.64 -10.69
C VAL A 46 -9.71 33.13 -10.92
N ASN A 47 -9.65 32.70 -12.19
CA ASN A 47 -9.78 31.31 -12.63
C ASN A 47 -9.07 30.31 -11.68
N LYS A 48 -9.83 29.30 -11.23
CA LYS A 48 -9.36 28.25 -10.30
C LYS A 48 -8.12 27.50 -10.82
N GLU A 49 -7.90 27.40 -12.14
CA GLU A 49 -6.65 26.83 -12.69
C GLU A 49 -5.40 27.64 -12.31
N ILE A 50 -5.51 28.97 -12.30
CA ILE A 50 -4.40 29.85 -11.87
C ILE A 50 -4.16 29.70 -10.37
N GLN A 51 -5.23 29.53 -9.59
CA GLN A 51 -5.12 29.28 -8.14
C GLN A 51 -4.42 27.95 -7.85
N ILE A 52 -4.76 26.88 -8.58
CA ILE A 52 -4.07 25.59 -8.50
C ILE A 52 -2.58 25.74 -8.79
N LYS A 53 -2.22 26.45 -9.87
CA LYS A 53 -0.82 26.70 -10.21
C LYS A 53 -0.07 27.44 -9.09
N ASN A 54 -0.67 28.51 -8.56
CA ASN A 54 -0.08 29.29 -7.47
C ASN A 54 0.14 28.43 -6.21
N LEU A 55 -0.77 27.51 -5.90
CA LEU A 55 -0.64 26.59 -4.77
C LEU A 55 0.48 25.56 -4.96
N ILE A 56 0.65 25.04 -6.18
CA ILE A 56 1.78 24.14 -6.51
C ILE A 56 3.11 24.91 -6.39
N ASP A 57 3.18 26.12 -6.93
CA ASP A 57 4.37 26.98 -6.83
C ASP A 57 4.70 27.31 -5.36
N LEU A 58 3.68 27.65 -4.56
CA LEU A 58 3.81 27.89 -3.12
C LEU A 58 4.30 26.66 -2.37
N SER A 59 3.72 25.49 -2.65
CA SER A 59 4.15 24.21 -2.08
C SER A 59 5.63 23.98 -2.35
N THR A 60 6.03 24.09 -3.62
CA THR A 60 7.40 23.82 -4.07
C THR A 60 8.43 24.73 -3.39
N GLU A 61 8.09 26.00 -3.19
CA GLU A 61 8.98 26.98 -2.55
C GLU A 61 9.22 26.68 -1.06
N ILE A 62 8.23 26.09 -0.36
CA ILE A 62 8.33 25.82 1.09
C ILE A 62 8.49 24.35 1.46
N THR A 63 8.56 23.43 0.50
CA THR A 63 8.75 21.99 0.76
C THR A 63 9.86 21.73 1.77
N LEU A 64 11.01 22.38 1.61
CA LEU A 64 12.17 22.18 2.49
C LEU A 64 12.09 22.91 3.83
N SER A 65 11.38 24.04 3.89
CA SER A 65 11.32 24.90 5.08
C SER A 65 10.11 24.60 5.97
N ASN A 66 8.99 24.20 5.38
CA ASN A 66 7.74 23.87 6.07
C ASN A 66 6.92 22.84 5.25
N PRO A 67 7.30 21.56 5.30
CA PRO A 67 6.67 20.52 4.49
C PRO A 67 5.20 20.26 4.87
N ASP A 68 4.80 20.48 6.15
CA ASP A 68 3.40 20.32 6.56
C ASP A 68 2.49 21.35 5.90
N LYS A 69 2.98 22.58 5.73
CA LYS A 69 2.26 23.63 5.02
C LYS A 69 2.27 23.40 3.50
N ALA A 70 3.33 22.83 2.94
CA ALA A 70 3.35 22.38 1.55
C ALA A 70 2.28 21.31 1.28
N ILE A 71 2.14 20.32 2.17
CA ILE A 71 1.07 19.30 2.11
C ILE A 71 -0.32 19.97 2.07
N GLN A 72 -0.56 20.97 2.94
CA GLN A 72 -1.83 21.69 2.96
C GLN A 72 -2.13 22.42 1.65
N PHE A 73 -1.11 23.03 1.03
CA PHE A 73 -1.28 23.69 -0.27
C PHE A 73 -1.61 22.69 -1.37
N LEU A 74 -0.95 21.54 -1.43
CA LEU A 74 -1.25 20.48 -2.40
C LEU A 74 -2.66 19.89 -2.17
N GLN A 75 -3.07 19.66 -0.93
CA GLN A 75 -4.42 19.20 -0.60
C GLN A 75 -5.49 20.22 -1.04
N THR A 76 -5.24 21.51 -0.82
CA THR A 76 -6.13 22.59 -1.30
C THR A 76 -6.18 22.61 -2.82
N ALA A 77 -5.05 22.40 -3.50
CA ALA A 77 -4.99 22.32 -4.95
C ALA A 77 -5.75 21.11 -5.52
N ILE A 78 -5.71 19.95 -4.85
CA ILE A 78 -6.52 18.76 -5.19
C ILE A 78 -8.01 19.10 -5.10
N GLN A 79 -8.44 19.74 -4.01
CA GLN A 79 -9.84 20.11 -3.84
C GLN A 79 -10.32 21.06 -4.96
N LEU A 80 -9.51 22.08 -5.29
CA LEU A 80 -9.83 22.97 -6.40
C LEU A 80 -9.87 22.25 -7.75
N ALA A 81 -8.98 21.28 -7.99
CA ALA A 81 -8.98 20.46 -9.20
C ALA A 81 -10.24 19.60 -9.31
N GLN A 82 -10.72 19.05 -8.19
CA GLN A 82 -11.96 18.29 -8.11
C GLN A 82 -13.19 19.18 -8.36
N GLU A 83 -13.22 20.40 -7.80
CA GLU A 83 -14.31 21.36 -8.00
C GLU A 83 -14.49 21.79 -9.46
N ILE A 84 -13.40 21.86 -10.23
CA ILE A 84 -13.46 22.16 -11.67
C ILE A 84 -13.56 20.90 -12.55
N GLY A 85 -13.60 19.70 -11.94
CA GLY A 85 -13.64 18.43 -12.66
C GLY A 85 -12.37 18.10 -13.46
N ASN A 86 -11.24 18.75 -13.17
CA ASN A 86 -9.99 18.53 -13.90
C ASN A 86 -9.23 17.32 -13.32
N LYS A 87 -9.60 16.13 -13.77
CA LYS A 87 -9.02 14.84 -13.34
C LYS A 87 -7.52 14.74 -13.63
N GLN A 88 -7.05 15.29 -14.73
CA GLN A 88 -5.62 15.28 -15.06
C GLN A 88 -4.81 16.07 -14.02
N LYS A 89 -5.29 17.26 -13.64
CA LYS A 89 -4.62 18.07 -12.62
C LYS A 89 -4.72 17.43 -11.24
N GLU A 90 -5.84 16.78 -10.92
CA GLU A 90 -5.98 15.98 -9.69
C GLU A 90 -4.91 14.88 -9.62
N ALA A 91 -4.66 14.15 -10.71
CA ALA A 91 -3.65 13.09 -10.77
C ALA A 91 -2.22 13.63 -10.66
N GLU A 92 -1.92 14.74 -11.32
CA GLU A 92 -0.61 15.41 -11.25
C GLU A 92 -0.30 15.85 -9.82
N ILE A 93 -1.24 16.54 -9.17
CA ILE A 93 -1.04 17.02 -7.79
C ILE A 93 -0.97 15.85 -6.80
N SER A 94 -1.75 14.78 -7.04
CA SER A 94 -1.64 13.56 -6.23
C SER A 94 -0.26 12.92 -6.34
N GLY A 95 0.36 12.94 -7.54
CA GLY A 95 1.75 12.50 -7.71
C GLY A 95 2.74 13.34 -6.89
N LEU A 96 2.65 14.68 -6.99
CA LEU A 96 3.49 15.61 -6.23
C LEU A 96 3.33 15.45 -4.71
N LEU A 97 2.09 15.18 -4.27
CA LEU A 97 1.80 14.90 -2.86
C LEU A 97 2.45 13.58 -2.41
N GLY A 98 2.46 12.58 -3.30
CA GLY A 98 3.18 11.32 -3.07
C GLY A 98 4.69 11.52 -2.91
N ASP A 99 5.31 12.37 -3.74
CA ASP A 99 6.73 12.71 -3.64
C ASP A 99 7.05 13.34 -2.28
N LEU A 100 6.22 14.30 -1.86
CA LEU A 100 6.36 15.00 -0.58
C LEU A 100 6.18 14.07 0.63
N PHE A 101 5.22 13.14 0.55
CA PHE A 101 5.04 12.13 1.60
C PHE A 101 6.22 11.16 1.67
N LEU A 102 6.78 10.77 0.53
CA LEU A 102 7.94 9.90 0.49
C LEU A 102 9.17 10.58 1.11
N GLU A 103 9.38 11.88 0.87
CA GLU A 103 10.44 12.67 1.54
C GLU A 103 10.28 12.67 3.06
N LYS A 104 9.04 12.68 3.57
CA LYS A 104 8.75 12.57 5.02
C LYS A 104 8.74 11.12 5.55
N MET A 105 9.04 10.13 4.69
CA MET A 105 8.92 8.70 4.99
C MET A 105 7.49 8.26 5.41
N PHE A 106 6.45 8.96 4.94
CA PHE A 106 5.06 8.53 5.05
C PHE A 106 4.73 7.57 3.90
N VAL A 107 5.30 6.37 3.97
CA VAL A 107 5.35 5.38 2.89
C VAL A 107 3.95 4.99 2.40
N PHE A 108 2.96 4.84 3.29
CA PHE A 108 1.58 4.51 2.92
C PHE A 108 0.85 5.68 2.27
N SER A 109 0.96 6.90 2.82
CA SER A 109 0.36 8.09 2.22
C SER A 109 0.96 8.39 0.84
N ALA A 110 2.26 8.15 0.68
CA ALA A 110 2.93 8.20 -0.61
C ALA A 110 2.37 7.16 -1.58
N MET A 111 2.26 5.90 -1.14
CA MET A 111 1.68 4.80 -1.92
C MET A 111 0.26 5.12 -2.37
N ASP A 112 -0.62 5.57 -1.47
CA ASP A 112 -2.01 5.92 -1.77
C ASP A 112 -2.09 7.07 -2.79
N SER A 113 -1.26 8.11 -2.60
CA SER A 113 -1.22 9.26 -3.51
C SER A 113 -0.76 8.86 -4.91
N TYR A 114 0.27 8.00 -5.02
CA TYR A 114 0.70 7.47 -6.32
C TYR A 114 -0.30 6.51 -6.93
N LEU A 115 -0.97 5.66 -6.13
CA LEU A 115 -2.00 4.76 -6.62
C LEU A 115 -3.20 5.54 -7.17
N LYS A 116 -3.63 6.60 -6.47
CA LYS A 116 -4.66 7.52 -6.93
C LYS A 116 -4.27 8.16 -8.27
N SER A 117 -3.04 8.68 -8.37
CA SER A 117 -2.50 9.23 -9.61
C SER A 117 -2.52 8.20 -10.75
N TYR A 118 -2.03 6.98 -10.48
CA TYR A 118 -2.03 5.87 -11.42
C TYR A 118 -3.43 5.49 -11.93
N LEU A 119 -4.40 5.35 -11.03
CA LEU A 119 -5.77 4.97 -11.39
C LEU A 119 -6.41 6.02 -12.32
N ILE A 120 -6.23 7.30 -12.01
CA ILE A 120 -6.76 8.38 -12.84
C ILE A 120 -6.08 8.38 -14.22
N TYR A 121 -4.76 8.24 -14.29
CA TYR A 121 -4.06 8.18 -15.58
C TYR A 121 -4.42 6.95 -16.41
N ARG A 122 -4.63 5.80 -15.75
CA ARG A 122 -5.09 4.56 -16.38
C ARG A 122 -6.48 4.75 -16.99
N ASP A 123 -7.42 5.29 -16.23
CA ASP A 123 -8.80 5.50 -16.68
C ASP A 123 -8.88 6.57 -17.79
N ALA A 124 -7.96 7.53 -17.79
CA ALA A 124 -7.81 8.54 -18.84
C ALA A 124 -7.02 8.05 -20.08
N GLY A 125 -6.46 6.83 -20.06
CA GLY A 125 -5.63 6.28 -21.15
C GLY A 125 -4.28 7.01 -21.34
N GLN A 126 -3.79 7.71 -20.32
CA GLN A 126 -2.52 8.47 -20.37
C GLN A 126 -1.34 7.55 -20.06
N LEU A 127 -0.90 6.80 -21.08
CA LEU A 127 0.11 5.74 -20.95
C LEU A 127 1.45 6.23 -20.37
N LYS A 128 1.94 7.42 -20.79
CA LYS A 128 3.23 7.94 -20.33
C LYS A 128 3.20 8.24 -18.83
N GLU A 129 2.19 8.97 -18.39
CA GLU A 129 1.98 9.38 -17.01
C GLU A 129 1.66 8.18 -16.10
N MET A 130 0.89 7.21 -16.60
CA MET A 130 0.64 5.92 -15.94
C MET A 130 1.95 5.15 -15.67
N ALA A 131 2.87 5.10 -16.64
CA ALA A 131 4.16 4.43 -16.47
C ALA A 131 5.07 5.13 -15.45
N TRP A 132 5.04 6.47 -15.37
CA TRP A 132 5.73 7.22 -14.31
C TRP A 132 5.15 6.94 -12.93
N ALA A 133 3.82 6.87 -12.80
CA ALA A 133 3.18 6.52 -11.53
C ALA A 133 3.56 5.09 -11.07
N LEU A 134 3.66 4.12 -12.00
CA LEU A 134 4.16 2.77 -11.71
C LEU A 134 5.62 2.77 -11.23
N ILE A 135 6.49 3.62 -11.81
CA ILE A 135 7.86 3.79 -11.31
C ILE A 135 7.82 4.28 -9.85
N ASN A 136 7.00 5.28 -9.54
CA ASN A 136 6.94 5.84 -8.20
C ASN A 136 6.41 4.81 -7.18
N ILE A 137 5.36 4.06 -7.52
CA ILE A 137 4.87 2.92 -6.72
C ILE A 137 5.99 1.89 -6.48
N GLY A 138 6.76 1.58 -7.53
CA GLY A 138 7.93 0.74 -7.43
C GLY A 138 8.98 1.31 -6.47
N ASN A 139 9.31 2.60 -6.57
CA ASN A 139 10.31 3.24 -5.70
C ASN A 139 9.91 3.20 -4.22
N VAL A 140 8.63 3.44 -3.91
CA VAL A 140 8.10 3.33 -2.54
C VAL A 140 8.28 1.91 -2.00
N SER A 141 8.00 0.91 -2.82
CA SER A 141 8.12 -0.51 -2.43
C SER A 141 9.59 -0.96 -2.33
N TYR A 142 10.46 -0.44 -3.19
CA TYR A 142 11.91 -0.67 -3.14
C TYR A 142 12.51 -0.20 -1.82
N ALA A 143 12.04 0.94 -1.29
CA ALA A 143 12.48 1.46 0.00
C ALA A 143 12.13 0.54 1.19
N GLN A 144 11.23 -0.42 1.02
CA GLN A 144 10.85 -1.41 2.05
C GLN A 144 11.71 -2.69 2.01
N HIS A 145 12.75 -2.75 1.16
CA HIS A 145 13.62 -3.93 0.97
C HIS A 145 12.90 -5.21 0.47
N ILE A 146 11.72 -5.06 -0.14
CA ILE A 146 10.97 -6.16 -0.79
C ILE A 146 11.08 -5.96 -2.29
N TYR A 147 11.98 -6.70 -2.95
CA TYR A 147 12.41 -6.37 -4.32
C TYR A 147 11.56 -6.98 -5.45
N ASP A 148 10.73 -8.00 -5.18
CA ASP A 148 9.92 -8.64 -6.22
C ASP A 148 8.79 -7.75 -6.74
N TYR A 149 8.05 -7.11 -5.83
CA TYR A 149 6.95 -6.20 -6.15
C TYR A 149 7.40 -4.95 -6.95
N PRO A 150 8.47 -4.20 -6.57
CA PRO A 150 8.95 -3.09 -7.37
C PRO A 150 9.44 -3.54 -8.75
N MET A 151 10.09 -4.70 -8.86
CA MET A 151 10.49 -5.24 -10.16
C MET A 151 9.29 -5.51 -11.09
N GLN A 152 8.15 -5.98 -10.58
CA GLN A 152 6.95 -6.16 -11.38
C GLN A 152 6.43 -4.81 -11.92
N ASN A 153 6.33 -3.80 -11.05
CA ASN A 153 5.91 -2.45 -11.44
C ASN A 153 6.85 -1.84 -12.48
N TYR A 154 8.17 -1.99 -12.29
CA TYR A 154 9.16 -1.55 -13.26
C TYR A 154 9.03 -2.27 -14.60
N ARG A 155 8.84 -3.60 -14.63
CA ARG A 155 8.61 -4.33 -15.90
C ARG A 155 7.34 -3.84 -16.62
N GLN A 156 6.27 -3.57 -15.88
CA GLN A 156 5.05 -3.00 -16.47
C GLN A 156 5.32 -1.61 -17.06
N ALA A 157 5.99 -0.73 -16.32
CA ALA A 157 6.38 0.60 -16.82
C ALA A 157 7.30 0.49 -18.06
N TYR A 158 8.23 -0.46 -18.09
CA TYR A 158 9.09 -0.72 -19.25
C TYR A 158 8.26 -1.07 -20.48
N ASN A 159 7.31 -2.00 -20.34
CA ASN A 159 6.45 -2.44 -21.43
C ASN A 159 5.63 -1.28 -21.99
N ILE A 160 5.07 -0.43 -21.12
CA ILE A 160 4.32 0.75 -21.53
C ILE A 160 5.23 1.75 -22.26
N PHE A 161 6.39 2.09 -21.69
CA PHE A 161 7.33 3.01 -22.35
C PHE A 161 7.85 2.45 -23.68
N SER A 162 8.04 1.14 -23.79
CA SER A 162 8.40 0.47 -25.05
C SER A 162 7.29 0.58 -26.09
N GLN A 163 6.01 0.45 -25.70
CA GLN A 163 4.87 0.61 -26.61
C GLN A 163 4.77 2.03 -27.18
N ILE A 164 5.04 3.04 -26.36
CA ILE A 164 5.01 4.45 -26.78
C ILE A 164 6.37 5.00 -27.25
N ASN A 165 7.36 4.12 -27.44
CA ASN A 165 8.73 4.45 -27.86
C ASN A 165 9.41 5.57 -27.03
N HIS A 166 9.16 5.59 -25.73
CA HIS A 166 9.67 6.62 -24.82
C HIS A 166 11.01 6.21 -24.19
N GLN A 167 12.09 6.39 -24.96
CA GLN A 167 13.45 5.92 -24.64
C GLN A 167 13.98 6.41 -23.28
N TYR A 168 13.69 7.65 -22.89
CA TYR A 168 14.13 8.19 -21.61
C TYR A 168 13.53 7.40 -20.43
N GLY A 169 12.21 7.17 -20.47
CA GLY A 169 11.50 6.37 -19.47
C GLY A 169 12.01 4.93 -19.41
N MET A 170 12.25 4.30 -20.56
CA MET A 170 12.89 2.97 -20.62
C MET A 170 14.25 2.95 -19.92
N SER A 171 15.08 3.97 -20.11
CA SER A 171 16.39 4.07 -19.44
C SER A 171 16.29 4.19 -17.92
N VAL A 172 15.28 4.91 -17.41
CA VAL A 172 15.04 5.05 -15.97
C VAL A 172 14.61 3.71 -15.38
N VAL A 173 13.68 3.02 -16.04
CA VAL A 173 13.22 1.70 -15.60
C VAL A 173 14.35 0.67 -15.57
N LEU A 174 15.21 0.65 -16.60
CA LEU A 174 16.37 -0.25 -16.64
C LEU A 174 17.34 0.00 -15.48
N ASN A 175 17.62 1.27 -15.14
CA ASN A 175 18.43 1.57 -13.96
C ASN A 175 17.77 1.11 -12.66
N ASN A 176 16.46 1.30 -12.49
CA ASN A 176 15.74 0.86 -11.30
C ASN A 176 15.72 -0.67 -11.17
N LEU A 177 15.54 -1.40 -12.27
CA LEU A 177 15.69 -2.86 -12.32
C LEU A 177 17.12 -3.28 -11.96
N GLY A 178 18.12 -2.57 -12.47
CA GLY A 178 19.52 -2.79 -12.13
C GLY A 178 19.79 -2.60 -10.63
N MET A 179 19.20 -1.57 -10.02
CA MET A 179 19.31 -1.31 -8.57
C MET A 179 18.68 -2.42 -7.75
N CYS A 180 17.50 -2.93 -8.14
CA CYS A 180 16.90 -4.11 -7.49
C CYS A 180 17.84 -5.31 -7.56
N LYS A 181 18.38 -5.62 -8.75
CA LYS A 181 19.33 -6.72 -8.93
C LYS A 181 20.62 -6.55 -8.12
N ARG A 182 21.11 -5.31 -7.96
CA ARG A 182 22.28 -5.00 -7.12
C ARG A 182 22.03 -5.29 -5.64
N GLU A 183 20.82 -5.02 -5.14
CA GLU A 183 20.48 -5.36 -3.75
C GLU A 183 20.21 -6.85 -3.53
N MET A 184 19.71 -7.54 -4.55
CA MET A 184 19.58 -9.01 -4.57
C MET A 184 20.93 -9.74 -4.77
N LEU A 185 22.05 -9.01 -4.83
CA LEU A 185 23.40 -9.53 -5.10
C LEU A 185 23.56 -10.24 -6.46
N GLU A 186 22.65 -10.01 -7.41
CA GLU A 186 22.75 -10.45 -8.80
C GLU A 186 23.52 -9.41 -9.63
N LEU A 187 24.83 -9.27 -9.33
CA LEU A 187 25.64 -8.13 -9.78
C LEU A 187 25.85 -8.09 -11.31
N ASP A 188 25.92 -9.23 -11.99
CA ASP A 188 26.05 -9.27 -13.46
C ASP A 188 24.76 -8.86 -14.16
N SER A 189 23.62 -9.32 -13.64
CA SER A 189 22.29 -8.86 -14.08
C SER A 189 22.12 -7.36 -13.86
N ALA A 190 22.60 -6.83 -12.73
CA ALA A 190 22.58 -5.40 -12.44
C ALA A 190 23.38 -4.59 -13.48
N LEU A 191 24.62 -5.03 -13.77
CA LEU A 191 25.45 -4.41 -14.81
C LEU A 191 24.79 -4.48 -16.19
N TYR A 192 24.15 -5.60 -16.54
CA TYR A 192 23.46 -5.76 -17.82
C TYR A 192 22.37 -4.70 -18.00
N TYR A 193 21.47 -4.53 -17.02
CA TYR A 193 20.41 -3.53 -17.12
C TYR A 193 20.94 -2.09 -17.11
N MET A 194 21.91 -1.77 -16.25
CA MET A 194 22.47 -0.41 -16.17
C MET A 194 23.28 -0.04 -17.42
N ASN A 195 23.98 -0.98 -18.05
CA ASN A 195 24.68 -0.72 -19.32
C ASN A 195 23.70 -0.46 -20.47
N GLN A 196 22.55 -1.14 -20.50
CA GLN A 196 21.50 -0.79 -21.48
C GLN A 196 20.93 0.61 -21.22
N ALA A 197 20.68 0.97 -19.96
CA ALA A 197 20.24 2.31 -19.60
C ALA A 197 21.27 3.38 -20.03
N LEU A 198 22.56 3.12 -19.81
CA LEU A 198 23.66 3.97 -20.23
C LEU A 198 23.66 4.18 -21.75
N GLN A 199 23.58 3.12 -22.55
CA GLN A 199 23.54 3.21 -24.01
C GLN A 199 22.35 4.03 -24.52
N LEU A 200 21.16 3.89 -23.91
CA LEU A 200 20.00 4.72 -24.26
C LEU A 200 20.24 6.19 -23.94
N ARG A 201 20.82 6.50 -22.78
CA ARG A 201 21.08 7.88 -22.35
C ARG A 201 22.19 8.56 -23.16
N GLU A 202 23.22 7.82 -23.56
CA GLU A 202 24.26 8.30 -24.47
C GLU A 202 23.66 8.68 -25.84
N LYS A 203 22.74 7.85 -26.38
CA LYS A 203 22.02 8.17 -27.62
C LYS A 203 21.12 9.40 -27.52
N LEU A 204 20.54 9.65 -26.34
CA LEU A 204 19.71 10.83 -26.07
C LEU A 204 20.53 12.11 -25.87
N GLY A 205 21.86 12.03 -25.78
CA GLY A 205 22.75 13.19 -25.62
C GLY A 205 22.64 13.88 -24.25
N ASN A 206 22.06 13.22 -23.24
CA ASN A 206 21.87 13.83 -21.93
C ASN A 206 22.99 13.45 -20.96
N SER A 207 24.04 14.28 -20.92
CA SER A 207 25.26 14.03 -20.15
C SER A 207 25.02 13.83 -18.65
N LEU A 208 24.08 14.54 -18.03
CA LEU A 208 23.79 14.39 -16.61
C LEU A 208 23.23 12.99 -16.30
N HIS A 209 22.34 12.49 -17.15
CA HIS A 209 21.76 11.15 -17.00
C HIS A 209 22.77 10.04 -17.32
N VAL A 210 23.69 10.28 -18.25
CA VAL A 210 24.85 9.40 -18.47
C VAL A 210 25.68 9.30 -17.19
N VAL A 211 25.98 10.42 -16.53
CA VAL A 211 26.68 10.43 -15.23
C VAL A 211 25.90 9.63 -14.18
N TYR A 212 24.57 9.81 -14.05
CA TYR A 212 23.74 9.00 -13.15
C TYR A 212 23.92 7.49 -13.37
N SER A 213 23.89 7.04 -14.63
CA SER A 213 24.08 5.61 -14.95
C SER A 213 25.49 5.14 -14.62
N LEU A 214 26.53 5.94 -14.91
CA LEU A 214 27.90 5.63 -14.55
C LEU A 214 28.10 5.52 -13.03
N THR A 215 27.47 6.41 -12.25
CA THR A 215 27.48 6.35 -10.78
C THR A 215 26.89 5.03 -10.26
N TYR A 216 25.76 4.57 -10.83
CA TYR A 216 25.19 3.28 -10.47
C TYR A 216 26.06 2.11 -10.88
N ILE A 217 26.63 2.12 -12.09
CA ILE A 217 27.57 1.08 -12.55
C ILE A 217 28.80 1.00 -11.63
N ALA A 218 29.37 2.15 -11.26
CA ALA A 218 30.48 2.22 -10.30
C ALA A 218 30.09 1.59 -8.95
N SER A 219 28.88 1.86 -8.44
CA SER A 219 28.39 1.25 -7.20
C SER A 219 28.25 -0.28 -7.28
N VAL A 220 27.98 -0.84 -8.47
CA VAL A 220 27.92 -2.29 -8.70
C VAL A 220 29.33 -2.88 -8.73
N TYR A 221 30.28 -2.25 -9.43
CA TYR A 221 31.68 -2.68 -9.43
C TYR A 221 32.30 -2.63 -8.02
N LEU A 222 31.94 -1.63 -7.22
CA LEU A 222 32.32 -1.55 -5.81
C LEU A 222 31.79 -2.75 -5.01
N LYS A 223 30.51 -3.11 -5.17
CA LYS A 223 29.95 -4.32 -4.53
C LYS A 223 30.61 -5.62 -5.04
N LYS A 224 31.07 -5.67 -6.29
CA LYS A 224 31.88 -6.78 -6.83
C LYS A 224 33.33 -6.78 -6.34
N GLN A 225 33.76 -5.75 -5.60
CA GLN A 225 35.15 -5.52 -5.17
C GLN A 225 36.14 -5.32 -6.35
N ASP A 226 35.64 -4.92 -7.52
CA ASP A 226 36.47 -4.53 -8.67
C ASP A 226 36.83 -3.04 -8.57
N TYR A 227 37.81 -2.75 -7.71
CA TYR A 227 38.18 -1.37 -7.37
C TYR A 227 38.75 -0.60 -8.57
N THR A 228 39.43 -1.28 -9.49
CA THR A 228 40.00 -0.67 -10.71
C THR A 228 38.89 -0.15 -11.61
N LYS A 229 37.92 -1.02 -11.99
CA LYS A 229 36.79 -0.57 -12.82
C LYS A 229 35.92 0.44 -12.12
N THR A 230 35.81 0.37 -10.80
CA THR A 230 35.07 1.37 -10.02
C THR A 230 35.69 2.76 -10.19
N LEU A 231 37.01 2.90 -9.99
CA LEU A 231 37.72 4.17 -10.17
C LEU A 231 37.68 4.66 -11.60
N GLU A 232 37.90 3.80 -12.60
CA GLU A 232 37.79 4.15 -14.02
C GLU A 232 36.41 4.72 -14.36
N THR A 233 35.35 4.07 -13.85
CA THR A 233 33.97 4.51 -14.08
C THR A 233 33.68 5.84 -13.39
N ILE A 234 34.16 6.03 -12.15
CA ILE A 234 34.05 7.29 -11.42
C ILE A 234 34.78 8.42 -12.14
N ASP A 235 36.00 8.19 -12.62
CA ASP A 235 36.79 9.21 -13.30
C ASP A 235 36.18 9.58 -14.67
N LYS A 236 35.62 8.59 -15.39
CA LYS A 236 34.80 8.85 -16.59
C LYS A 236 33.59 9.74 -16.27
N ALA A 237 32.87 9.43 -15.19
CA ALA A 237 31.71 10.19 -14.74
C ALA A 237 32.08 11.64 -14.33
N MET A 238 33.15 11.79 -13.53
CA MET A 238 33.66 13.10 -13.08
C MET A 238 34.15 13.96 -14.25
N SER A 239 34.85 13.38 -15.22
CA SER A 239 35.33 14.09 -16.41
C SER A 239 34.16 14.63 -17.25
N LEU A 240 33.14 13.81 -17.47
CA LEU A 240 31.92 14.23 -18.18
C LEU A 240 31.18 15.33 -17.40
N LEU A 241 31.05 15.18 -16.09
CA LEU A 241 30.34 16.14 -15.25
C LEU A 241 31.03 17.51 -15.22
N ASN A 242 32.37 17.52 -15.10
CA ASN A 242 33.16 18.75 -15.06
C ASN A 242 33.26 19.45 -16.42
N SER A 243 33.27 18.70 -17.52
CA SER A 243 33.28 19.30 -18.87
C SER A 243 31.95 19.97 -19.22
N VAL A 244 30.82 19.40 -18.79
CA VAL A 244 29.48 19.91 -19.14
C VAL A 244 28.99 20.98 -18.15
N TYR A 245 29.33 20.85 -16.87
CA TYR A 245 28.89 21.76 -15.81
C TYR A 245 30.07 22.38 -15.07
N PRO A 246 30.84 23.28 -15.70
CA PRO A 246 32.01 23.91 -15.08
C PRO A 246 31.65 24.99 -14.04
N LYS A 247 30.37 25.40 -13.96
CA LYS A 247 29.85 26.37 -12.99
C LYS A 247 28.92 25.68 -11.98
N GLU A 248 28.61 26.36 -10.88
CA GLU A 248 27.67 25.89 -9.86
C GLU A 248 26.34 25.47 -10.49
N ASN A 249 26.02 24.19 -10.32
CA ASN A 249 24.77 23.59 -10.78
C ASN A 249 24.38 22.55 -9.75
N ARG A 250 23.24 22.77 -9.10
CA ARG A 250 22.78 21.97 -7.98
C ARG A 250 22.73 20.47 -8.30
N GLU A 251 22.10 20.06 -9.40
CA GLU A 251 21.98 18.64 -9.75
C GLU A 251 23.35 18.00 -10.08
N ALA A 252 24.25 18.77 -10.70
CA ALA A 252 25.61 18.31 -10.93
C ALA A 252 26.40 18.19 -9.62
N ASP A 253 26.22 19.12 -8.68
CA ASP A 253 26.88 19.10 -7.37
C ASP A 253 26.39 17.93 -6.50
N GLU A 254 25.11 17.57 -6.58
CA GLU A 254 24.55 16.37 -5.94
C GLU A 254 25.21 15.09 -6.47
N LEU A 255 25.41 14.99 -7.79
CA LEU A 255 26.16 13.88 -8.40
C LEU A 255 27.64 13.88 -8.02
N ARG A 256 28.29 15.05 -7.92
CA ARG A 256 29.67 15.16 -7.44
C ARG A 256 29.80 14.58 -6.03
N ILE A 257 28.86 14.91 -5.15
CA ILE A 257 28.85 14.36 -3.79
C ILE A 257 28.81 12.82 -3.83
N SER A 258 27.87 12.23 -4.59
CA SER A 258 27.77 10.76 -4.70
C SER A 258 29.04 10.11 -5.26
N LEU A 259 29.70 10.75 -6.24
CA LEU A 259 30.96 10.26 -6.80
C LEU A 259 32.12 10.37 -5.79
N TYR A 260 32.19 11.45 -5.01
CA TYR A 260 33.16 11.60 -3.92
C TYR A 260 32.96 10.57 -2.81
N ILE A 261 31.71 10.26 -2.46
CA ILE A 261 31.38 9.20 -1.50
C ILE A 261 31.89 7.85 -2.00
N LEU A 262 31.56 7.47 -3.24
CA LEU A 262 32.01 6.21 -3.84
C LEU A 262 33.54 6.14 -3.93
N LYS A 263 34.19 7.23 -4.35
CA LYS A 263 35.66 7.30 -4.44
C LYS A 263 36.30 7.16 -3.06
N GLY A 264 35.72 7.80 -2.04
CA GLY A 264 36.14 7.65 -0.65
C GLY A 264 36.03 6.21 -0.14
N GLU A 265 34.92 5.54 -0.41
CA GLU A 265 34.67 4.15 -0.01
C GLU A 265 35.61 3.15 -0.70
N VAL A 266 35.88 3.35 -1.99
CA VAL A 266 36.86 2.54 -2.74
C VAL A 266 38.26 2.73 -2.15
N ARG A 267 38.69 3.98 -1.91
CA ARG A 267 40.02 4.27 -1.35
C ARG A 267 40.19 3.66 0.04
N PHE A 268 39.17 3.76 0.89
CA PHE A 268 39.15 3.09 2.18
C PHE A 268 39.28 1.57 2.04
N SER A 269 38.54 0.97 1.10
CA SER A 269 38.60 -0.47 0.84
C SER A 269 39.97 -0.93 0.29
N GLN A 270 40.73 -0.02 -0.34
CA GLN A 270 42.11 -0.25 -0.77
C GLN A 270 43.15 -0.01 0.34
N GLY A 271 42.75 0.43 1.54
CA GLY A 271 43.63 0.79 2.64
C GLY A 271 44.25 2.19 2.55
N ASP A 272 43.79 3.04 1.61
CA ASP A 272 44.22 4.44 1.48
C ASP A 272 43.28 5.37 2.24
N ASP A 273 43.44 5.39 3.55
CA ASP A 273 42.64 6.21 4.45
C ASP A 273 42.78 7.72 4.21
N VAL A 274 43.95 8.17 3.73
CA VAL A 274 44.23 9.58 3.50
C VAL A 274 43.40 10.08 2.33
N SER A 275 43.46 9.39 1.20
CA SER A 275 42.61 9.72 0.05
C SER A 275 41.13 9.53 0.37
N ALA A 276 40.77 8.52 1.17
CA ALA A 276 39.39 8.31 1.57
C ALA A 276 38.81 9.53 2.31
N LEU A 277 39.53 10.02 3.33
CA LEU A 277 39.14 11.21 4.08
C LEU A 277 39.12 12.47 3.21
N GLN A 278 40.10 12.65 2.34
CA GLN A 278 40.15 13.80 1.41
C GLN A 278 38.90 13.84 0.52
N ASN A 279 38.55 12.73 -0.12
CA ASN A 279 37.38 12.66 -1.00
C ASN A 279 36.08 12.89 -0.22
N LEU A 280 35.91 12.27 0.95
CA LEU A 280 34.72 12.45 1.78
C LEU A 280 34.58 13.91 2.27
N ASN A 281 35.68 14.56 2.65
CA ASN A 281 35.66 15.98 3.04
C ASN A 281 35.37 16.91 1.86
N SER A 282 35.86 16.62 0.65
CA SER A 282 35.45 17.36 -0.55
C SER A 282 33.95 17.25 -0.81
N GLY A 283 33.37 16.05 -0.66
CA GLY A 283 31.92 15.88 -0.71
C GLY A 283 31.19 16.67 0.39
N LEU A 284 31.74 16.69 1.61
CA LEU A 284 31.12 17.38 2.75
C LEU A 284 31.05 18.88 2.53
N GLN A 285 32.12 19.48 1.98
CA GLN A 285 32.17 20.90 1.64
C GLN A 285 31.11 21.27 0.59
N ILE A 286 30.91 20.44 -0.42
CA ILE A 286 29.85 20.65 -1.42
C ILE A 286 28.46 20.54 -0.75
N ALA A 287 28.26 19.55 0.11
CA ALA A 287 26.99 19.39 0.85
C ALA A 287 26.70 20.58 1.78
N GLU A 288 27.73 21.20 2.36
CA GLU A 288 27.63 22.43 3.14
C GLU A 288 27.24 23.64 2.30
N ASN A 289 27.86 23.82 1.14
CA ASN A 289 27.52 24.87 0.18
C ASN A 289 26.08 24.74 -0.32
N LEU A 290 25.63 23.50 -0.60
CA LEU A 290 24.25 23.20 -0.96
C LEU A 290 23.25 23.32 0.21
N LYS A 291 23.74 23.49 1.45
CA LYS A 291 22.94 23.45 2.68
C LYS A 291 22.08 22.19 2.79
N SER A 292 22.59 21.05 2.29
CA SER A 292 21.86 19.78 2.30
C SER A 292 22.25 18.94 3.51
N ASP A 293 21.40 18.96 4.54
CA ASP A 293 21.61 18.16 5.75
C ASP A 293 21.53 16.64 5.46
N ARG A 294 20.81 16.22 4.41
CA ARG A 294 20.71 14.82 3.98
C ARG A 294 22.06 14.26 3.52
N TYR A 295 22.74 14.96 2.60
CA TYR A 295 24.06 14.52 2.11
C TYR A 295 25.11 14.57 3.21
N LYS A 296 25.05 15.55 4.12
CA LYS A 296 25.92 15.59 5.29
C LYS A 296 25.77 14.34 6.15
N VAL A 297 24.54 13.88 6.44
CA VAL A 297 24.31 12.64 7.21
C VAL A 297 24.98 11.43 6.54
N GLU A 298 24.84 11.30 5.23
CA GLU A 298 25.42 10.19 4.47
C GLU A 298 26.95 10.21 4.51
N ILE A 299 27.57 11.37 4.30
CA ILE A 299 29.03 11.54 4.33
C ILE A 299 29.58 11.30 5.74
N LEU A 300 28.92 11.84 6.77
CA LEU A 300 29.28 11.60 8.17
C LEU A 300 29.24 10.10 8.49
N SER A 301 28.29 9.35 7.95
CA SER A 301 28.24 7.88 8.10
C SER A 301 29.52 7.23 7.59
N LYS A 302 29.97 7.62 6.40
CA LYS A 302 31.19 7.08 5.77
C LYS A 302 32.45 7.52 6.52
N LEU A 303 32.52 8.78 6.96
CA LEU A 303 33.62 9.26 7.79
C LEU A 303 33.74 8.46 9.09
N VAL A 304 32.62 8.15 9.77
CA VAL A 304 32.62 7.28 10.96
C VAL A 304 33.22 5.91 10.65
N MET A 305 32.89 5.30 9.50
CA MET A 305 33.47 4.02 9.09
C MET A 305 34.99 4.10 8.88
N VAL A 306 35.48 5.18 8.23
CA VAL A 306 36.92 5.37 8.00
C VAL A 306 37.67 5.54 9.32
N TYR A 307 37.22 6.43 10.21
CA TYR A 307 37.87 6.64 11.51
C TYR A 307 37.80 5.39 12.41
N GLN A 308 36.70 4.61 12.33
CA GLN A 308 36.60 3.32 12.99
C GLN A 308 37.63 2.31 12.46
N GLY A 309 37.84 2.26 11.13
CA GLY A 309 38.86 1.40 10.51
C GLY A 309 40.28 1.73 10.93
N LYS A 310 40.58 3.03 11.13
CA LYS A 310 41.85 3.54 11.64
C LYS A 310 42.07 3.31 13.14
N ALA A 311 41.11 2.70 13.83
CA ALA A 311 41.06 2.62 15.29
C ALA A 311 41.08 3.99 16.02
N ASP A 312 40.73 5.08 15.32
CA ASP A 312 40.53 6.41 15.93
C ASP A 312 39.08 6.54 16.40
N PHE A 313 38.77 5.79 17.46
CA PHE A 313 37.42 5.68 17.98
C PHE A 313 36.89 6.99 18.59
N LEU A 314 37.76 7.87 19.09
CA LEU A 314 37.36 9.15 19.66
C LEU A 314 36.82 10.07 18.58
N GLN A 315 37.52 10.18 17.45
CA GLN A 315 37.06 10.98 16.32
C GLN A 315 35.79 10.37 15.68
N ALA A 316 35.73 9.03 15.57
CA ALA A 316 34.53 8.34 15.09
C ALA A 316 33.30 8.62 15.97
N ILE A 317 33.47 8.67 17.30
CA ILE A 317 32.40 9.01 18.24
C ILE A 317 31.92 10.44 18.02
N GLU A 318 32.84 11.41 17.88
CA GLU A 318 32.48 12.82 17.74
C GLU A 318 31.71 13.08 16.44
N ILE A 319 32.18 12.51 15.32
CA ILE A 319 31.48 12.60 14.03
C ILE A 319 30.12 11.90 14.11
N ASN A 320 30.02 10.76 14.79
CA ASN A 320 28.74 10.08 14.94
C ASN A 320 27.75 10.85 15.84
N LYS A 321 28.22 11.68 16.79
CA LYS A 321 27.33 12.59 17.55
C LYS A 321 26.75 13.68 16.65
N GLN A 322 27.59 14.28 15.80
CA GLN A 322 27.14 15.25 14.81
C GLN A 322 26.09 14.62 13.88
N ARG A 323 26.34 13.39 13.42
CA ARG A 323 25.38 12.61 12.63
C ARG A 323 24.06 12.43 13.35
N ILE A 324 24.05 11.99 14.61
CA ILE A 324 22.82 11.83 15.42
C ILE A 324 22.05 13.15 15.53
N ALA A 325 22.74 14.25 15.84
CA ALA A 325 22.11 15.56 15.96
C ALA A 325 21.44 15.98 14.65
N LEU A 326 22.11 15.73 13.53
CA LEU A 326 21.60 16.04 12.21
C LEU A 326 20.41 15.15 11.84
N CYS A 327 20.51 13.82 12.02
CA CYS A 327 19.41 12.87 11.78
C CYS A 327 18.14 13.27 12.55
N ARG A 328 18.29 13.70 13.81
CA ARG A 328 17.17 14.17 14.63
C ARG A 328 16.59 15.50 14.14
N LYS A 329 17.44 16.43 13.68
CA LYS A 329 17.00 17.71 13.10
C LYS A 329 16.13 17.51 11.85
N ILE A 330 16.50 16.56 10.99
CA ILE A 330 15.77 16.26 9.74
C ILE A 330 14.73 15.14 9.90
N ASN A 331 14.49 14.67 11.13
CA ASN A 331 13.51 13.65 11.46
C ASN A 331 13.65 12.31 10.68
N LEU A 332 14.89 11.92 10.34
CA LEU A 332 15.18 10.62 9.73
C LEU A 332 15.34 9.54 10.82
N ILE A 333 14.27 8.84 11.12
CA ILE A 333 14.23 7.86 12.23
C ILE A 333 15.15 6.67 11.95
N ASP A 334 15.16 6.13 10.74
CA ASP A 334 16.06 5.02 10.35
C ASP A 334 17.53 5.37 10.54
N CYS A 335 17.95 6.54 10.03
CA CYS A 335 19.31 7.04 10.23
C CYS A 335 19.62 7.29 11.70
N THR A 336 18.62 7.67 12.51
CA THR A 336 18.79 7.86 13.96
C THR A 336 19.02 6.51 14.67
N ILE A 337 18.29 5.47 14.29
CA ILE A 337 18.47 4.10 14.82
C ILE A 337 19.86 3.59 14.50
N GLU A 338 20.27 3.70 13.23
CA GLU A 338 21.59 3.26 12.78
C GLU A 338 22.70 4.03 13.48
N ALA A 339 22.52 5.35 13.66
CA ALA A 339 23.50 6.19 14.33
C ALA A 339 23.64 5.87 15.82
N TYR A 340 22.55 5.58 16.53
CA TYR A 340 22.62 5.09 17.92
C TYR A 340 23.21 3.68 18.01
N ARG A 341 22.90 2.78 17.08
CA ARG A 341 23.51 1.44 17.02
C ARG A 341 25.02 1.53 16.83
N LYS A 342 25.47 2.35 15.86
CA LYS A 342 26.87 2.63 15.61
C LYS A 342 27.55 3.29 16.81
N MET A 343 26.86 4.17 17.53
CA MET A 343 27.37 4.78 18.77
C MET A 343 27.61 3.72 19.85
N GLY A 344 26.68 2.77 19.99
CA GLY A 344 26.83 1.63 20.88
C GLY A 344 28.06 0.78 20.54
N GLU A 345 28.28 0.48 19.25
CA GLU A 345 29.45 -0.26 18.77
C GLU A 345 30.77 0.44 19.10
N LEU A 346 30.84 1.76 18.86
CA LEU A 346 32.04 2.55 19.12
C LEU A 346 32.38 2.60 20.61
N TYR A 347 31.40 2.86 21.48
CA TYR A 347 31.62 2.84 22.93
C TYR A 347 32.02 1.45 23.45
N ASN A 348 31.48 0.39 22.87
CA ASN A 348 31.86 -0.98 23.21
C ASN A 348 33.33 -1.26 22.86
N ARG A 349 33.82 -0.75 21.72
CA ARG A 349 35.21 -0.91 21.29
C ARG A 349 36.23 -0.23 22.20
N ILE A 350 35.86 0.88 22.84
CA ILE A 350 36.73 1.60 23.80
C ILE A 350 36.47 1.21 25.27
N GLY A 351 35.68 0.16 25.53
CA GLY A 351 35.44 -0.36 26.88
C GLY A 351 34.49 0.47 27.75
N VAL A 352 33.74 1.41 27.18
CA VAL A 352 32.77 2.25 27.91
C VAL A 352 31.37 1.61 27.82
N PHE A 353 31.20 0.49 28.53
CA PHE A 353 30.03 -0.39 28.37
C PHE A 353 28.70 0.27 28.75
N ASP A 354 28.65 1.13 29.77
CA ASP A 354 27.42 1.82 30.16
C ASP A 354 26.88 2.72 29.05
N SER A 355 27.79 3.46 28.40
CA SER A 355 27.44 4.29 27.24
C SER A 355 27.04 3.43 26.05
N ALA A 356 27.70 2.27 25.86
CA ALA A 356 27.32 1.34 24.80
C ALA A 356 25.89 0.82 24.98
N ILE A 357 25.56 0.32 26.18
CA ILE A 357 24.22 -0.18 26.54
C ILE A 357 23.17 0.92 26.40
N GLN A 358 23.45 2.14 26.87
CA GLN A 358 22.52 3.26 26.77
C GLN A 358 22.20 3.59 25.30
N ASN A 359 23.19 3.55 24.42
CA ASN A 359 23.00 3.83 23.00
C ASN A 359 22.28 2.68 22.27
N TYR A 360 22.54 1.42 22.62
CA TYR A 360 21.75 0.29 22.12
C TYR A 360 20.29 0.38 22.57
N ARG A 361 20.02 0.78 23.83
CA ARG A 361 18.65 1.03 24.33
C ARG A 361 17.97 2.16 23.58
N LYS A 362 18.68 3.26 23.27
CA LYS A 362 18.14 4.35 22.44
C LYS A 362 17.82 3.86 21.03
N SER A 363 18.71 3.09 20.41
CA SER A 363 18.48 2.48 19.09
C SER A 363 17.23 1.59 19.11
N LEU A 364 17.07 0.75 20.13
CA LEU A 364 15.89 -0.11 20.31
C LEU A 364 14.61 0.71 20.56
N TYR A 365 14.66 1.72 21.43
CA TYR A 365 13.54 2.64 21.68
C TYR A 365 13.08 3.32 20.38
N TYR A 366 14.01 3.79 19.55
CA TYR A 366 13.67 4.36 18.25
C TYR A 366 13.14 3.30 17.28
N SER A 367 13.63 2.06 17.32
CA SER A 367 13.11 0.94 16.52
C SER A 367 11.67 0.55 16.91
N ASP A 368 11.38 0.48 18.21
CA ASP A 368 10.03 0.30 18.73
C ASP A 368 9.15 1.51 18.42
N SER A 369 9.73 2.72 18.39
CA SER A 369 9.03 3.91 17.92
C SER A 369 8.72 3.87 16.43
N ILE A 370 9.50 3.20 15.58
CA ILE A 370 9.12 2.92 14.18
C ILE A 370 7.99 1.93 14.13
N ARG A 371 8.03 0.84 14.91
CA ARG A 371 6.87 -0.07 15.01
C ARG A 371 5.61 0.68 15.47
N PHE A 372 5.77 1.63 16.40
CA PHE A 372 4.71 2.49 16.88
C PHE A 372 4.32 3.60 15.90
N VAL A 373 5.22 4.14 15.08
CA VAL A 373 4.97 5.17 14.05
C VAL A 373 4.37 4.53 12.81
N TRP A 374 4.75 3.31 12.44
CA TRP A 374 4.10 2.51 11.42
C TRP A 374 2.72 2.05 11.90
N ALA A 375 2.60 1.61 13.16
CA ALA A 375 1.29 1.36 13.77
C ALA A 375 0.45 2.64 13.88
N ARG A 376 1.04 3.78 14.24
CA ARG A 376 0.36 5.08 14.36
C ARG A 376 0.07 5.71 13.01
N SER A 377 0.87 5.47 11.97
CA SER A 377 0.51 5.76 10.58
C SER A 377 -0.71 4.91 10.24
N ASN A 378 -0.65 3.59 10.46
CA ASN A 378 -1.82 2.73 10.28
C ASN A 378 -3.07 3.25 11.03
N PHE A 379 -2.95 3.72 12.28
CA PHE A 379 -4.07 4.26 13.05
C PHE A 379 -4.49 5.69 12.66
N TYR A 380 -3.55 6.56 12.28
CA TYR A 380 -3.81 7.93 11.80
C TYR A 380 -4.43 7.90 10.40
N ASP A 381 -4.02 6.95 9.57
CA ASP A 381 -4.51 6.71 8.22
C ASP A 381 -5.92 6.07 8.24
N ILE A 382 -6.20 5.13 9.18
CA ILE A 382 -7.57 4.68 9.47
C ILE A 382 -8.43 5.85 9.98
N GLY A 383 -7.87 6.72 10.83
CA GLY A 383 -8.55 7.91 11.34
C GLY A 383 -8.87 8.96 10.27
N GLN A 384 -7.98 9.17 9.29
CA GLN A 384 -8.19 10.10 8.17
C GLN A 384 -9.14 9.51 7.12
N ALA A 385 -9.08 8.20 6.85
CA ALA A 385 -10.06 7.52 6.00
C ALA A 385 -11.48 7.59 6.60
N PHE A 386 -11.62 7.43 7.92
CA PHE A 386 -12.90 7.64 8.64
C PHE A 386 -13.36 9.10 8.60
N ARG A 387 -12.42 10.05 8.66
CA ARG A 387 -12.72 11.48 8.61
C ARG A 387 -13.13 11.94 7.22
N ILE A 388 -12.50 11.43 6.16
CA ILE A 388 -12.88 11.69 4.76
C ILE A 388 -14.25 11.04 4.46
N TYR A 389 -14.48 9.79 4.88
CA TYR A 389 -15.79 9.14 4.77
C TYR A 389 -16.91 9.93 5.47
N SER A 390 -16.66 10.43 6.69
CA SER A 390 -17.65 11.24 7.42
C SER A 390 -17.86 12.64 6.82
N LEU A 391 -16.84 13.27 6.23
CA LEU A 391 -16.97 14.54 5.53
C LEU A 391 -17.71 14.39 4.18
N GLU A 392 -17.48 13.32 3.42
CA GLU A 392 -18.23 13.02 2.19
C GLU A 392 -19.72 12.76 2.46
N GLN A 393 -20.04 12.15 3.60
CA GLN A 393 -21.44 11.97 4.04
C GLN A 393 -22.09 13.30 4.45
N GLN A 394 -21.35 14.19 5.12
CA GLN A 394 -21.86 15.53 5.46
C GLN A 394 -22.10 16.41 4.23
N GLU A 395 -21.25 16.33 3.21
CA GLU A 395 -21.40 17.10 1.96
C GLU A 395 -22.65 16.67 1.16
N LYS A 396 -22.95 15.37 1.10
CA LYS A 396 -24.18 14.84 0.47
C LYS A 396 -25.45 15.33 1.17
N VAL A 397 -25.45 15.43 2.49
CA VAL A 397 -26.60 15.93 3.28
C VAL A 397 -26.82 17.43 3.04
N ILE A 398 -25.76 18.22 2.90
CA ILE A 398 -25.84 19.67 2.63
C ILE A 398 -26.39 19.93 1.21
N LEU A 399 -25.93 19.18 0.21
CA LEU A 399 -26.41 19.29 -1.18
C LEU A 399 -27.91 18.96 -1.32
N GLN A 400 -28.41 17.95 -0.58
CA GLN A 400 -29.84 17.62 -0.56
C GLN A 400 -30.70 18.72 0.08
N ARG A 401 -30.17 19.44 1.08
CA ARG A 401 -30.89 20.57 1.70
C ARG A 401 -30.96 21.79 0.76
N MET A 402 -29.92 22.04 -0.04
CA MET A 402 -29.93 23.15 -1.02
C MET A 402 -30.91 22.91 -2.18
N GLN A 403 -31.05 21.68 -2.68
CA GLN A 403 -32.01 21.36 -3.74
C GLN A 403 -33.47 21.58 -3.31
N ARG A 404 -33.82 21.28 -2.05
CA ARG A 404 -35.17 21.55 -1.53
C ARG A 404 -35.50 23.05 -1.44
N GLY A 405 -34.50 23.92 -1.21
CA GLY A 405 -34.70 25.36 -1.13
C GLY A 405 -35.05 26.02 -2.48
N GLN A 406 -34.49 25.52 -3.59
CA GLN A 406 -34.73 26.09 -4.93
C GLN A 406 -36.13 25.79 -5.48
N LEU A 407 -36.76 24.69 -5.05
CA LEU A 407 -38.11 24.30 -5.48
C LEU A 407 -39.17 25.30 -5.00
N PHE A 408 -39.02 25.89 -3.81
CA PHE A 408 -39.99 26.83 -3.24
C PHE A 408 -40.03 28.19 -3.95
N ILE A 409 -38.90 28.63 -4.54
CA ILE A 409 -38.81 29.92 -5.23
C ILE A 409 -39.50 29.87 -6.61
N GLY A 410 -39.43 28.72 -7.29
CA GLY A 410 -40.05 28.54 -8.61
C GLY A 410 -41.58 28.63 -8.60
N VAL A 411 -42.23 28.18 -7.52
CA VAL A 411 -43.70 28.18 -7.42
C VAL A 411 -44.28 29.61 -7.32
N GLY A 412 -43.55 30.55 -6.71
CA GLY A 412 -44.05 31.93 -6.51
C GLY A 412 -44.16 32.75 -7.80
N ILE A 413 -43.30 32.51 -8.79
CA ILE A 413 -43.22 33.32 -10.02
C ILE A 413 -44.36 32.99 -11.00
N VAL A 414 -44.82 31.73 -11.02
CA VAL A 414 -45.90 31.26 -11.91
C VAL A 414 -47.24 31.93 -11.58
N ILE A 415 -47.51 32.20 -10.30
CA ILE A 415 -48.77 32.78 -9.84
C ILE A 415 -48.96 34.22 -10.35
N ILE A 416 -47.89 35.00 -10.48
CA ILE A 416 -47.97 36.42 -10.88
C ILE A 416 -48.26 36.60 -12.39
N LEU A 417 -47.75 35.70 -13.23
CA LEU A 417 -47.89 35.81 -14.70
C LEU A 417 -49.31 35.49 -15.19
N ILE A 418 -50.02 34.61 -14.48
CA ILE A 418 -51.39 34.21 -14.82
C ILE A 418 -52.35 35.39 -14.68
N THR A 419 -52.12 36.28 -13.70
CA THR A 419 -53.00 37.40 -13.39
C THR A 419 -53.00 38.50 -14.48
N GLY A 420 -51.87 38.70 -15.17
CA GLY A 420 -51.72 39.78 -16.16
C GLY A 420 -52.39 39.52 -17.52
N ILE A 421 -52.49 38.25 -17.94
CA ILE A 421 -53.03 37.87 -19.26
C ILE A 421 -54.55 38.06 -19.31
N PHE A 422 -55.23 38.02 -18.17
CA PHE A 422 -56.69 38.05 -18.09
C PHE A 422 -57.30 39.43 -18.44
N LEU A 423 -56.56 40.53 -18.20
CA LEU A 423 -57.06 41.89 -18.39
C LEU A 423 -57.12 42.33 -19.87
N LEU A 424 -56.25 41.80 -20.72
CA LEU A 424 -56.10 42.23 -22.12
C LEU A 424 -57.21 41.74 -23.06
N ILE A 425 -57.91 40.65 -22.71
CA ILE A 425 -58.92 40.02 -23.57
C ILE A 425 -60.26 40.77 -23.56
N HIS A 426 -60.49 41.62 -22.56
CA HIS A 426 -61.82 42.16 -22.28
C HIS A 426 -62.25 43.31 -23.22
N PHE A 427 -61.31 44.13 -23.71
CA PHE A 427 -61.63 45.38 -24.41
C PHE A 427 -62.07 45.23 -25.88
N ARG A 428 -61.77 44.13 -26.56
CA ARG A 428 -62.00 43.98 -28.03
C ARG A 428 -63.43 43.56 -28.43
N ARG A 429 -64.28 43.13 -27.50
CA ARG A 429 -65.54 42.42 -27.83
C ARG A 429 -66.79 43.27 -28.07
N ILE A 430 -66.79 44.56 -27.75
CA ILE A 430 -68.04 45.33 -27.58
C ILE A 430 -68.68 45.84 -28.89
N ARG A 431 -67.93 46.03 -29.99
CA ARG A 431 -68.42 46.77 -31.19
C ARG A 431 -69.20 45.94 -32.23
N ASN A 432 -69.02 44.62 -32.29
CA ASN A 432 -69.67 43.78 -33.32
C ASN A 432 -71.04 43.21 -32.90
N ALA A 433 -71.41 43.33 -31.62
CA ALA A 433 -72.39 42.46 -30.99
C ALA A 433 -73.89 42.69 -31.31
N ARG A 434 -74.33 43.81 -31.91
CA ARG A 434 -75.79 44.15 -31.91
C ARG A 434 -76.63 43.60 -33.07
N ARG A 435 -76.11 43.54 -34.30
CA ARG A 435 -76.83 42.95 -35.46
C ARG A 435 -76.61 41.44 -35.57
N GLU A 436 -75.51 40.97 -35.00
CA GLU A 436 -75.24 39.57 -34.73
C GLU A 436 -76.26 38.99 -33.72
N PHE A 437 -76.70 39.77 -32.72
CA PHE A 437 -77.45 39.28 -31.54
C PHE A 437 -78.77 38.51 -31.81
N GLU A 438 -79.67 39.00 -32.67
CA GLU A 438 -81.00 38.38 -32.84
C GLU A 438 -80.94 37.11 -33.69
N THR A 439 -80.13 37.11 -34.75
CA THR A 439 -79.88 35.94 -35.59
C THR A 439 -78.99 34.92 -34.88
N LEU A 440 -78.03 35.38 -34.05
CA LEU A 440 -77.28 34.52 -33.13
C LEU A 440 -78.17 33.93 -32.04
N SER A 441 -79.22 34.61 -31.57
CA SER A 441 -80.03 34.13 -30.44
C SER A 441 -80.87 32.89 -30.75
N GLU A 442 -81.40 32.75 -31.97
CA GLU A 442 -82.15 31.54 -32.40
C GLU A 442 -81.24 30.48 -33.02
N ALA A 443 -80.15 30.89 -33.67
CA ALA A 443 -79.09 29.96 -34.09
C ALA A 443 -78.18 29.54 -32.91
N ALA A 444 -78.43 30.04 -31.71
CA ALA A 444 -77.63 29.77 -30.53
C ALA A 444 -77.75 28.29 -30.14
N PHE A 445 -76.61 27.66 -29.90
CA PHE A 445 -76.54 26.34 -29.29
C PHE A 445 -76.94 26.35 -27.79
N GLU A 446 -77.10 27.53 -27.20
CA GLU A 446 -77.39 27.79 -25.78
C GLU A 446 -78.85 28.23 -25.59
N GLY A 447 -79.39 28.01 -24.39
CA GLY A 447 -80.73 28.45 -24.01
C GLY A 447 -80.78 29.90 -23.52
N ILE A 448 -81.40 30.82 -24.24
CA ILE A 448 -81.53 32.23 -23.85
C ILE A 448 -82.87 32.45 -23.15
N VAL A 449 -82.89 33.21 -22.05
CA VAL A 449 -84.05 33.55 -21.22
C VAL A 449 -84.03 35.01 -20.76
N LEU A 450 -84.94 35.82 -21.26
CA LEU A 450 -85.24 37.16 -20.77
C LEU A 450 -86.26 37.07 -19.63
N HIS A 451 -86.01 37.67 -18.46
CA HIS A 451 -86.88 37.64 -17.29
C HIS A 451 -86.84 38.96 -16.50
N ASP A 452 -87.91 39.30 -15.77
CA ASP A 452 -87.97 40.48 -14.89
C ASP A 452 -88.22 40.01 -13.45
N ARG A 453 -87.24 40.24 -12.56
CA ARG A 453 -87.27 39.83 -11.14
C ARG A 453 -87.69 38.36 -10.93
N GLY A 454 -87.20 37.47 -11.78
CA GLY A 454 -87.49 36.03 -11.77
C GLY A 454 -88.59 35.60 -12.72
N LEU A 455 -89.52 36.49 -13.08
CA LEU A 455 -90.61 36.16 -14.00
C LEU A 455 -90.10 36.08 -15.44
N ILE A 456 -90.18 34.91 -16.07
CA ILE A 456 -89.69 34.70 -17.43
C ILE A 456 -90.56 35.45 -18.46
N LEU A 457 -89.95 36.36 -19.23
CA LEU A 457 -90.59 37.20 -20.25
C LEU A 457 -90.49 36.64 -21.67
N SER A 458 -89.37 36.01 -22.00
CA SER A 458 -89.11 35.41 -23.31
C SER A 458 -87.99 34.40 -23.20
N THR A 459 -87.99 33.36 -24.01
CA THR A 459 -86.88 32.41 -24.13
C THR A 459 -86.59 32.15 -25.59
N ASN A 460 -85.44 31.57 -25.91
CA ASN A 460 -85.24 30.88 -27.17
C ASN A 460 -85.63 29.39 -27.05
N SER A 461 -85.66 28.68 -28.18
CA SER A 461 -86.07 27.27 -28.26
C SER A 461 -85.18 26.31 -27.46
N ARG A 462 -83.87 26.58 -27.35
CA ARG A 462 -82.91 25.73 -26.63
C ARG A 462 -83.11 25.69 -25.11
N PHE A 463 -83.43 26.83 -24.48
CA PHE A 463 -83.68 26.87 -23.04
C PHE A 463 -84.86 25.99 -22.64
N SER A 464 -85.85 25.92 -23.53
CA SER A 464 -87.08 25.14 -23.34
C SER A 464 -86.80 23.63 -23.40
N GLN A 465 -85.92 23.20 -24.31
CA GLN A 465 -85.46 21.81 -24.38
C GLN A 465 -84.66 21.37 -23.15
N MET A 466 -83.80 22.23 -22.60
CA MET A 466 -82.96 21.93 -21.42
C MET A 466 -83.78 21.58 -20.19
N LEU A 467 -84.89 22.29 -19.95
CA LEU A 467 -85.80 22.01 -18.84
C LEU A 467 -86.87 20.96 -19.19
N LYS A 468 -86.90 20.49 -20.46
CA LYS A 468 -87.91 19.59 -21.05
C LYS A 468 -89.34 20.12 -20.94
N MET A 469 -89.53 21.42 -21.17
CA MET A 469 -90.84 22.11 -21.13
C MET A 469 -91.01 23.05 -22.34
N THR A 470 -92.23 23.38 -22.75
CA THR A 470 -92.43 24.27 -23.91
C THR A 470 -92.25 25.76 -23.54
N PRO A 471 -91.81 26.64 -24.48
CA PRO A 471 -91.61 28.06 -24.21
C PRO A 471 -92.86 28.79 -23.67
N GLU A 472 -94.06 28.38 -24.10
CA GLU A 472 -95.34 28.94 -23.65
C GLU A 472 -95.63 28.60 -22.19
N VAL A 473 -95.18 27.43 -21.72
CA VAL A 473 -95.32 26.97 -20.33
C VAL A 473 -94.27 27.60 -19.43
N LEU A 474 -93.10 27.95 -19.96
CA LEU A 474 -92.02 28.61 -19.21
C LEU A 474 -92.29 30.11 -19.01
N LYS A 475 -92.95 30.76 -19.97
CA LYS A 475 -93.26 32.18 -19.89
C LYS A 475 -94.24 32.49 -18.74
N GLY A 476 -93.86 33.42 -17.88
CA GLY A 476 -94.64 33.77 -16.68
C GLY A 476 -94.44 32.84 -15.49
N LYS A 477 -93.59 31.80 -15.59
CA LYS A 477 -93.11 31.06 -14.41
C LYS A 477 -91.94 31.78 -13.76
N ASP A 478 -91.68 31.45 -12.51
CA ASP A 478 -90.49 31.91 -11.80
C ASP A 478 -89.28 31.07 -12.25
N LEU A 479 -88.26 31.74 -12.77
CA LEU A 479 -87.01 31.15 -13.21
C LEU A 479 -86.30 30.40 -12.08
N TYR A 480 -86.45 30.85 -10.83
CA TYR A 480 -85.75 30.27 -9.69
C TYR A 480 -86.36 28.96 -9.21
N ASP A 481 -87.58 28.62 -9.64
CA ASP A 481 -88.18 27.32 -9.34
C ASP A 481 -87.42 26.14 -9.96
N PHE A 482 -86.61 26.41 -10.98
CA PHE A 482 -85.81 25.43 -11.69
C PHE A 482 -84.36 25.38 -11.21
N VAL A 483 -83.96 26.27 -10.30
CA VAL A 483 -82.64 26.22 -9.65
C VAL A 483 -82.72 25.28 -8.44
N VAL A 484 -81.72 24.41 -8.26
CA VAL A 484 -81.65 23.49 -7.13
C VAL A 484 -81.73 24.25 -5.80
N GLU A 485 -82.43 23.70 -4.80
CA GLU A 485 -82.82 24.36 -3.55
C GLU A 485 -81.65 25.08 -2.84
N ASN A 486 -80.47 24.47 -2.84
CA ASN A 486 -79.27 25.02 -2.20
C ASN A 486 -78.74 26.31 -2.84
N ASP A 487 -79.04 26.54 -4.12
CA ASP A 487 -78.60 27.71 -4.88
C ASP A 487 -79.75 28.67 -5.22
N ARG A 488 -81.00 28.30 -4.93
CA ARG A 488 -82.20 29.08 -5.26
C ARG A 488 -82.20 30.46 -4.61
N GLN A 489 -81.97 30.52 -3.30
CA GLN A 489 -81.91 31.79 -2.55
C GLN A 489 -80.81 32.71 -3.11
N ARG A 490 -79.67 32.11 -3.45
CA ARG A 490 -78.51 32.80 -4.04
C ARG A 490 -78.81 33.31 -5.44
N ALA A 491 -79.47 32.52 -6.28
CA ALA A 491 -79.86 32.94 -7.63
C ALA A 491 -80.89 34.09 -7.58
N ILE A 492 -81.84 34.06 -6.64
CA ILE A 492 -82.79 35.16 -6.38
C ILE A 492 -82.07 36.42 -5.90
N GLU A 493 -81.15 36.29 -4.95
CA GLU A 493 -80.41 37.43 -4.41
C GLU A 493 -79.48 38.06 -5.45
N LEU A 494 -78.74 37.23 -6.20
CA LEU A 494 -77.88 37.69 -7.29
C LEU A 494 -78.66 38.40 -8.40
N SER A 495 -79.88 37.95 -8.67
CA SER A 495 -80.72 38.56 -9.72
C SER A 495 -81.46 39.83 -9.28
N ARG A 496 -81.76 39.98 -7.98
CA ARG A 496 -82.38 41.18 -7.40
C ARG A 496 -81.49 42.42 -7.51
N ASP A 497 -80.17 42.24 -7.62
CA ASP A 497 -79.28 43.31 -8.01
C ASP A 497 -79.43 43.66 -9.49
N ASN A 498 -80.45 44.49 -9.78
CA ASN A 498 -80.82 45.00 -11.10
C ASN A 498 -79.75 45.90 -11.77
N ARG A 499 -78.52 45.96 -11.24
CA ARG A 499 -77.44 46.78 -11.80
C ARG A 499 -76.37 45.97 -12.53
N ASN A 500 -76.17 44.69 -12.21
CA ASN A 500 -75.00 43.94 -12.65
C ASN A 500 -75.29 42.65 -13.42
N GLU A 501 -74.49 42.38 -14.46
CA GLU A 501 -74.39 41.07 -15.10
C GLU A 501 -73.97 40.04 -14.07
N VAL A 502 -74.76 38.99 -14.00
CA VAL A 502 -74.58 37.85 -13.11
C VAL A 502 -74.29 36.69 -14.04
N ASN A 503 -73.00 36.41 -14.26
CA ASN A 503 -72.62 35.10 -14.73
C ASN A 503 -72.45 34.21 -13.51
N TYR A 504 -73.22 33.15 -13.47
CA TYR A 504 -73.10 32.18 -12.42
C TYR A 504 -73.38 30.82 -13.01
N GLN A 505 -72.52 29.89 -12.68
CA GLN A 505 -72.82 28.49 -12.90
C GLN A 505 -73.74 28.06 -11.78
N THR A 506 -74.76 27.32 -12.15
CA THR A 506 -75.66 26.71 -11.19
C THR A 506 -76.20 25.44 -11.81
N GLN A 507 -76.90 24.68 -11.00
CA GLN A 507 -77.57 23.47 -11.41
C GLN A 507 -79.04 23.77 -11.61
N LEU A 508 -79.52 23.45 -12.81
CA LEU A 508 -80.94 23.48 -13.10
C LEU A 508 -81.52 22.08 -12.97
N SER A 509 -82.69 21.98 -12.35
CA SER A 509 -83.49 20.76 -12.24
C SER A 509 -84.71 20.85 -13.15
N GLY A 510 -84.83 19.90 -14.06
CA GLY A 510 -85.96 19.79 -14.98
C GLY A 510 -87.20 19.15 -14.33
N ALA A 511 -88.31 19.08 -15.08
CA ALA A 511 -89.59 18.53 -14.59
C ALA A 511 -89.54 17.03 -14.16
N ASP A 512 -88.50 16.30 -14.55
CA ASP A 512 -88.25 14.88 -14.24
C ASP A 512 -87.18 14.68 -13.15
N HIS A 513 -86.80 15.75 -12.45
CA HIS A 513 -85.72 15.80 -11.45
C HIS A 513 -84.30 15.52 -12.00
N THR A 514 -84.09 15.53 -13.32
CA THR A 514 -82.73 15.49 -13.89
C THR A 514 -82.01 16.81 -13.63
N VAL A 515 -80.72 16.73 -13.26
CA VAL A 515 -79.88 17.89 -12.92
C VAL A 515 -78.84 18.11 -14.03
N ILE A 516 -78.78 19.33 -14.56
CA ILE A 516 -77.82 19.72 -15.60
C ILE A 516 -76.96 20.89 -15.12
N ASP A 517 -75.65 20.81 -15.37
CA ASP A 517 -74.71 21.88 -15.08
C ASP A 517 -74.80 22.91 -16.20
N VAL A 518 -75.20 24.12 -15.82
CA VAL A 518 -75.38 25.21 -16.76
C VAL A 518 -74.55 26.41 -16.35
N GLU A 519 -73.99 27.08 -17.34
CA GLU A 519 -73.50 28.43 -17.15
C GLU A 519 -74.63 29.40 -17.48
N ILE A 520 -75.15 30.09 -16.47
CA ILE A 520 -76.16 31.14 -16.61
C ILE A 520 -75.47 32.48 -16.61
N LEU A 521 -75.29 33.03 -17.80
CA LEU A 521 -74.90 34.41 -17.99
C LEU A 521 -76.17 35.29 -18.06
N SER A 522 -76.63 35.80 -16.91
CA SER A 522 -77.78 36.70 -16.80
C SER A 522 -77.39 38.13 -16.53
N LYS A 523 -77.64 39.06 -17.45
CA LYS A 523 -77.42 40.49 -17.22
C LYS A 523 -78.66 41.34 -17.23
N PRO A 524 -78.73 42.41 -16.42
CA PRO A 524 -79.75 43.41 -16.56
C PRO A 524 -79.58 44.04 -17.93
N PHE A 525 -80.66 44.00 -18.67
CA PHE A 525 -80.77 44.50 -20.01
C PHE A 525 -81.94 45.47 -20.02
N ILE A 526 -81.71 46.66 -20.57
CA ILE A 526 -82.79 47.61 -20.76
C ILE A 526 -83.55 47.18 -22.00
N TYR A 527 -84.69 46.54 -21.79
CA TYR A 527 -85.57 46.08 -22.85
C TYR A 527 -86.84 46.93 -22.85
N ARG A 528 -87.09 47.63 -23.97
CA ARG A 528 -88.21 48.56 -24.13
C ARG A 528 -88.35 49.59 -22.98
N GLY A 529 -87.22 50.12 -22.50
CA GLY A 529 -87.17 51.15 -21.46
C GLY A 529 -87.33 50.64 -20.02
N LYS A 530 -87.51 49.33 -19.82
CA LYS A 530 -87.59 48.69 -18.49
C LYS A 530 -86.32 47.89 -18.21
N LYS A 531 -85.86 47.93 -16.95
CA LYS A 531 -84.76 47.07 -16.49
C LYS A 531 -85.29 45.66 -16.30
N VAL A 532 -85.02 44.81 -17.29
CA VAL A 532 -85.25 43.37 -17.23
C VAL A 532 -83.88 42.69 -17.18
N ARG A 533 -83.80 41.36 -17.18
CA ARG A 533 -82.56 40.60 -17.23
C ARG A 533 -82.59 39.59 -18.37
N VAL A 534 -81.51 39.46 -19.14
CA VAL A 534 -81.34 38.43 -20.17
C VAL A 534 -80.28 37.44 -19.70
N GLY A 535 -80.71 36.20 -19.47
CA GLY A 535 -79.93 34.99 -19.27
C GLY A 535 -79.57 34.34 -20.60
N ALA A 536 -78.32 33.94 -20.78
CA ALA A 536 -77.92 32.87 -21.67
C ALA A 536 -77.51 31.69 -20.78
N VAL A 537 -78.07 30.53 -21.06
CA VAL A 537 -77.97 29.30 -20.27
C VAL A 537 -77.35 28.27 -21.18
N ARG A 538 -76.06 28.06 -21.00
CA ARG A 538 -75.32 27.07 -21.78
C ARG A 538 -75.34 25.76 -21.02
N ASP A 539 -75.85 24.69 -21.65
CA ASP A 539 -75.50 23.34 -21.21
C ASP A 539 -74.02 23.13 -21.50
N ILE A 540 -73.25 23.13 -20.43
CA ILE A 540 -71.81 22.97 -20.45
C ILE A 540 -71.41 21.53 -20.15
N THR A 541 -72.35 20.63 -19.91
CA THR A 541 -72.08 19.30 -19.37
C THR A 541 -71.15 18.49 -20.29
N GLU A 542 -71.47 18.38 -21.58
CA GLU A 542 -70.67 17.59 -22.53
C GLU A 542 -69.45 18.36 -23.07
N HIS A 543 -69.58 19.68 -23.24
CA HIS A 543 -68.50 20.54 -23.76
C HIS A 543 -67.39 20.78 -22.74
N GLN A 544 -67.73 21.02 -21.47
CA GLN A 544 -66.72 21.05 -20.41
C GLN A 544 -66.09 19.68 -20.26
N LYS A 545 -66.87 18.59 -20.32
CA LYS A 545 -66.30 17.24 -20.26
C LYS A 545 -65.31 16.97 -21.40
N LEU A 546 -65.65 17.26 -22.66
CA LEU A 546 -64.77 17.04 -23.83
C LEU A 546 -63.59 18.00 -23.91
N ILE A 547 -63.76 19.28 -23.56
CA ILE A 547 -62.65 20.24 -23.49
C ILE A 547 -61.72 19.87 -22.34
N GLN A 548 -62.27 19.52 -21.18
CA GLN A 548 -61.49 19.08 -20.04
C GLN A 548 -60.76 17.78 -20.35
N GLU A 549 -61.41 16.80 -20.98
CA GLU A 549 -60.77 15.55 -21.44
C GLU A 549 -59.65 15.83 -22.45
N ASN A 550 -59.85 16.70 -23.44
CA ASN A 550 -58.79 17.06 -24.40
C ASN A 550 -57.66 17.88 -23.77
N LEU A 551 -57.96 18.82 -22.87
CA LEU A 551 -56.95 19.59 -22.15
C LEU A 551 -56.17 18.69 -21.20
N ILE A 552 -56.84 17.83 -20.44
CA ILE A 552 -56.23 16.84 -19.56
C ILE A 552 -55.36 15.91 -20.39
N LEU A 553 -55.80 15.43 -21.55
CA LEU A 553 -55.02 14.52 -22.39
C LEU A 553 -53.80 15.23 -23.02
N ARG A 554 -53.95 16.45 -23.54
CA ARG A 554 -52.84 17.24 -24.08
C ARG A 554 -51.83 17.62 -23.00
N GLU A 555 -52.30 18.03 -21.84
CA GLU A 555 -51.44 18.43 -20.72
C GLU A 555 -50.78 17.20 -20.09
N ALA A 556 -51.51 16.08 -19.97
CA ALA A 556 -50.94 14.80 -19.58
C ALA A 556 -49.78 14.42 -20.50
N ILE A 557 -49.97 14.43 -21.84
CA ILE A 557 -48.91 14.12 -22.81
C ILE A 557 -47.70 15.07 -22.70
N ARG A 558 -47.92 16.35 -22.44
CA ARG A 558 -46.85 17.34 -22.27
C ARG A 558 -46.07 17.16 -20.97
N GLN A 559 -46.75 16.75 -19.90
CA GLN A 559 -46.17 16.51 -18.57
C GLN A 559 -45.64 15.08 -18.39
N MET A 560 -45.85 14.17 -19.35
CA MET A 560 -45.28 12.83 -19.31
C MET A 560 -43.76 12.91 -19.12
N ALA A 561 -43.26 12.26 -18.08
CA ALA A 561 -41.83 12.11 -17.81
C ALA A 561 -41.17 11.01 -18.67
N VAL A 562 -41.68 10.81 -19.90
CA VAL A 562 -41.16 9.87 -20.90
C VAL A 562 -41.18 10.55 -22.26
N SER A 563 -40.23 10.18 -23.12
CA SER A 563 -40.09 10.74 -24.45
C SER A 563 -41.13 10.11 -25.38
N LEU A 564 -42.00 10.94 -25.96
CA LEU A 564 -43.04 10.52 -26.90
C LEU A 564 -42.70 11.03 -28.29
N VAL A 565 -42.71 10.14 -29.28
CA VAL A 565 -42.46 10.46 -30.69
C VAL A 565 -43.58 9.87 -31.54
N LEU A 566 -44.20 10.70 -32.36
CA LEU A 566 -45.20 10.30 -33.37
C LEU A 566 -44.62 10.51 -34.75
N THR A 567 -44.69 9.50 -35.62
CA THR A 567 -44.22 9.58 -37.01
C THR A 567 -45.34 9.27 -38.01
N ASN A 568 -45.14 9.63 -39.28
CA ASN A 568 -45.97 9.12 -40.38
C ASN A 568 -45.70 7.63 -40.64
N ASP A 569 -46.40 7.06 -41.63
CA ASP A 569 -46.28 5.69 -42.11
C ASP A 569 -44.93 5.33 -42.76
N VAL A 570 -44.12 6.33 -43.11
CA VAL A 570 -42.74 6.16 -43.64
C VAL A 570 -41.67 6.37 -42.56
N GLY A 571 -42.06 6.78 -41.35
CA GLY A 571 -41.15 6.95 -40.22
C GLY A 571 -40.59 8.35 -39.99
N ASP A 572 -41.11 9.38 -40.65
CA ASP A 572 -40.72 10.77 -40.41
C ASP A 572 -41.51 11.36 -39.24
N ILE A 573 -40.80 12.03 -38.34
CA ILE A 573 -41.36 12.61 -37.12
C ILE A 573 -42.36 13.72 -37.47
N ILE A 574 -43.58 13.58 -36.97
CA ILE A 574 -44.65 14.59 -37.06
C ILE A 574 -44.71 15.41 -35.78
N TYR A 575 -44.53 14.73 -34.63
CA TYR A 575 -44.65 15.33 -33.31
C TYR A 575 -43.70 14.66 -32.31
N VAL A 576 -43.19 15.45 -31.38
CA VAL A 576 -42.47 15.02 -30.18
C VAL A 576 -42.95 15.82 -28.99
N ASN A 577 -42.99 15.21 -27.80
CA ASN A 577 -43.33 15.93 -26.58
C ASN A 577 -42.13 16.74 -26.02
N PRO A 578 -42.34 17.67 -25.08
CA PRO A 578 -41.25 18.46 -24.49
C PRO A 578 -40.15 17.60 -23.84
N PHE A 579 -40.49 16.46 -23.27
CA PHE A 579 -39.52 15.55 -22.63
C PHE A 579 -38.52 14.96 -23.63
N PHE A 580 -38.94 14.66 -24.87
CA PHE A 580 -38.01 14.31 -25.95
C PHE A 580 -36.96 15.40 -26.17
N THR A 581 -37.37 16.66 -26.14
CA THR A 581 -36.46 17.80 -26.35
C THR A 581 -35.47 17.93 -25.20
N SER A 582 -35.91 17.77 -23.94
CA SER A 582 -35.02 17.84 -22.78
C SER A 582 -33.98 16.71 -22.74
N ILE A 583 -34.34 15.50 -23.19
CA ILE A 583 -33.42 14.36 -23.21
C ILE A 583 -32.48 14.41 -24.41
N THR A 584 -32.98 14.71 -25.61
CA THR A 584 -32.19 14.58 -26.85
C THR A 584 -31.48 15.85 -27.28
N GLY A 585 -31.95 17.02 -26.83
CA GLY A 585 -31.47 18.34 -27.24
C GLY A 585 -32.00 18.82 -28.62
N TYR A 586 -32.77 18.00 -29.33
CA TYR A 586 -33.43 18.39 -30.58
C TYR A 586 -34.80 18.99 -30.30
N THR A 587 -35.06 20.20 -30.80
CA THR A 587 -36.38 20.81 -30.69
C THR A 587 -37.40 20.13 -31.62
N LEU A 588 -38.70 20.33 -31.37
CA LEU A 588 -39.74 19.84 -32.28
C LEU A 588 -39.51 20.32 -33.72
N ASP A 589 -39.15 21.59 -33.92
CA ASP A 589 -38.93 22.16 -35.26
C ASP A 589 -37.72 21.54 -35.97
N GLU A 590 -36.69 21.14 -35.23
CA GLU A 590 -35.51 20.47 -35.78
C GLU A 590 -35.76 18.98 -36.06
N ALA A 591 -36.57 18.32 -35.22
CA ALA A 591 -36.89 16.90 -35.32
C ALA A 591 -37.99 16.63 -36.36
N LYS A 592 -38.94 17.54 -36.52
CA LYS A 592 -40.08 17.38 -37.42
C LYS A 592 -39.63 17.24 -38.89
N GLY A 593 -40.18 16.24 -39.58
CA GLY A 593 -39.80 15.88 -40.94
C GLY A 593 -38.47 15.14 -41.07
N LYS A 594 -37.80 14.80 -39.95
CA LYS A 594 -36.63 13.92 -39.92
C LYS A 594 -37.02 12.52 -39.45
N ASN A 595 -36.24 11.53 -39.84
CA ASN A 595 -36.40 10.16 -39.35
C ASN A 595 -35.69 10.00 -37.98
N PRO A 596 -36.25 9.24 -37.01
CA PRO A 596 -35.65 9.04 -35.68
C PRO A 596 -34.20 8.51 -35.67
N ARG A 597 -33.69 8.01 -36.80
CA ARG A 597 -32.28 7.70 -36.99
C ARG A 597 -31.31 8.86 -36.74
N ILE A 598 -31.79 10.11 -36.64
CA ILE A 598 -30.96 11.23 -36.18
C ILE A 598 -30.32 10.96 -34.81
N LEU A 599 -30.91 10.08 -33.99
CA LEU A 599 -30.40 9.66 -32.69
C LEU A 599 -29.47 8.43 -32.75
N LYS A 600 -29.23 7.84 -33.94
CA LYS A 600 -28.47 6.58 -34.09
C LYS A 600 -27.01 6.77 -33.64
N SER A 601 -26.59 5.97 -32.67
CA SER A 601 -25.21 5.98 -32.13
C SER A 601 -24.20 5.19 -32.97
N GLY A 602 -24.69 4.18 -33.71
CA GLY A 602 -23.84 3.20 -34.41
C GLY A 602 -23.56 1.92 -33.62
N TYR A 603 -24.02 1.80 -32.37
CA TYR A 603 -23.80 0.63 -31.52
C TYR A 603 -24.58 -0.62 -31.98
N HIS A 604 -25.85 -0.46 -32.34
CA HIS A 604 -26.71 -1.56 -32.78
C HIS A 604 -26.47 -1.92 -34.25
N SER A 605 -26.51 -3.21 -34.55
CA SER A 605 -26.28 -3.75 -35.90
C SER A 605 -27.42 -3.36 -36.87
N ASN A 606 -27.15 -3.41 -38.17
CA ASN A 606 -28.21 -3.19 -39.17
C ASN A 606 -29.31 -4.26 -39.10
N ALA A 607 -29.00 -5.48 -38.67
CA ALA A 607 -29.98 -6.55 -38.47
C ALA A 607 -30.97 -6.21 -37.34
N PHE A 608 -30.49 -5.60 -36.25
CA PHE A 608 -31.34 -5.14 -35.14
C PHE A 608 -32.36 -4.09 -35.59
N TYR A 609 -31.93 -3.09 -36.37
CA TYR A 609 -32.86 -2.09 -36.90
C TYR A 609 -33.80 -2.65 -37.97
N LYS A 610 -33.36 -3.66 -38.74
CA LYS A 610 -34.23 -4.36 -39.69
C LYS A 610 -35.36 -5.09 -38.95
N ASP A 611 -35.05 -5.83 -37.88
CA ASP A 611 -36.05 -6.50 -37.03
C ASP A 611 -37.07 -5.51 -36.45
N LEU A 612 -36.62 -4.35 -35.98
CA LEU A 612 -37.49 -3.26 -35.53
C LEU A 612 -38.47 -2.84 -36.63
N TRP A 613 -37.95 -2.48 -37.81
CA TRP A 613 -38.77 -2.02 -38.93
C TRP A 613 -39.72 -3.10 -39.45
N ASP A 614 -39.25 -4.34 -39.61
CA ASP A 614 -40.06 -5.48 -40.02
C ASP A 614 -41.19 -5.74 -39.01
N THR A 615 -40.92 -5.59 -37.72
CA THR A 615 -41.92 -5.77 -36.65
C THR A 615 -43.03 -4.73 -36.73
N ILE A 616 -42.67 -3.44 -36.78
CA ILE A 616 -43.67 -2.36 -36.72
C ILE A 616 -44.46 -2.25 -38.03
N THR A 617 -43.83 -2.48 -39.19
CA THR A 617 -44.50 -2.42 -40.50
C THR A 617 -45.47 -3.58 -40.74
N GLN A 618 -45.25 -4.72 -40.09
CA GLN A 618 -46.22 -5.82 -40.04
C GLN A 618 -47.40 -5.56 -39.09
N GLY A 619 -47.46 -4.37 -38.47
CA GLY A 619 -48.55 -3.99 -37.59
C GLY A 619 -48.45 -4.55 -36.17
N ARG A 620 -47.25 -5.00 -35.75
CA ARG A 620 -46.95 -5.49 -34.38
C ARG A 620 -46.23 -4.42 -33.55
N VAL A 621 -46.31 -4.55 -32.23
CA VAL A 621 -45.58 -3.67 -31.29
C VAL A 621 -44.14 -4.17 -31.14
N TRP A 622 -43.18 -3.26 -31.24
CA TRP A 622 -41.77 -3.55 -30.98
C TRP A 622 -41.34 -2.97 -29.63
N THR A 623 -40.59 -3.74 -28.84
CA THR A 623 -40.03 -3.31 -27.56
C THR A 623 -38.56 -3.65 -27.52
N GLY A 624 -37.70 -2.70 -27.14
CA GLY A 624 -36.27 -2.95 -27.01
C GLY A 624 -35.49 -1.79 -26.41
N GLU A 625 -34.22 -2.04 -26.11
CA GLU A 625 -33.29 -1.04 -25.59
C GLU A 625 -32.42 -0.48 -26.72
N LEU A 626 -32.41 0.83 -26.89
CA LEU A 626 -31.66 1.56 -27.90
C LEU A 626 -30.54 2.34 -27.23
N TYR A 627 -29.31 2.18 -27.72
CA TYR A 627 -28.21 3.05 -27.34
C TYR A 627 -28.13 4.19 -28.37
N ASN A 628 -28.45 5.40 -27.93
CA ASN A 628 -28.61 6.56 -28.80
C ASN A 628 -27.62 7.67 -28.47
N LYS A 629 -27.50 8.63 -29.38
CA LYS A 629 -26.65 9.80 -29.26
C LYS A 629 -27.51 11.07 -29.27
N LYS A 630 -27.30 11.95 -28.30
CA LYS A 630 -27.94 13.27 -28.19
C LYS A 630 -27.32 14.25 -29.18
N LYS A 631 -27.94 15.42 -29.34
CA LYS A 631 -27.48 16.49 -30.25
C LYS A 631 -26.05 16.98 -29.91
N ASP A 632 -25.70 17.02 -28.64
CA ASP A 632 -24.37 17.43 -28.15
C ASP A 632 -23.29 16.35 -28.31
N GLY A 633 -23.65 15.16 -28.79
CA GLY A 633 -22.75 14.03 -28.98
C GLY A 633 -22.66 13.05 -27.80
N THR A 634 -23.30 13.34 -26.66
CA THR A 634 -23.34 12.42 -25.52
C THR A 634 -24.25 11.22 -25.80
N PHE A 635 -23.90 10.06 -25.24
CA PHE A 635 -24.67 8.84 -25.44
C PHE A 635 -25.61 8.56 -24.26
N TYR A 636 -26.71 7.87 -24.53
CA TYR A 636 -27.68 7.47 -23.52
C TYR A 636 -28.37 6.17 -23.92
N TRP A 637 -28.81 5.42 -22.92
CA TRP A 637 -29.65 4.24 -23.10
C TRP A 637 -31.11 4.64 -22.97
N GLU A 638 -31.92 4.24 -23.94
CA GLU A 638 -33.38 4.34 -23.84
C GLU A 638 -34.02 2.96 -23.96
N LYS A 639 -35.09 2.74 -23.22
CA LYS A 639 -36.01 1.63 -23.46
C LYS A 639 -37.19 2.18 -24.27
N ALA A 640 -37.44 1.61 -25.45
CA ALA A 640 -38.45 2.08 -26.37
C ALA A 640 -39.53 1.03 -26.63
N VAL A 641 -40.78 1.48 -26.66
CA VAL A 641 -41.93 0.72 -27.13
C VAL A 641 -42.52 1.47 -28.33
N ILE A 642 -42.57 0.81 -29.49
CA ILE A 642 -43.02 1.41 -30.76
C ILE A 642 -44.24 0.66 -31.26
N SER A 643 -45.34 1.38 -31.43
CA SER A 643 -46.65 0.81 -31.80
C SER A 643 -47.19 1.44 -33.09
N PRO A 644 -47.67 0.64 -34.05
CA PRO A 644 -48.34 1.14 -35.26
C PRO A 644 -49.78 1.57 -34.95
N VAL A 645 -50.18 2.74 -35.44
CA VAL A 645 -51.54 3.25 -35.37
C VAL A 645 -52.23 2.98 -36.70
N LYS A 646 -53.38 2.33 -36.64
CA LYS A 646 -54.16 1.91 -37.81
C LYS A 646 -55.42 2.77 -37.95
N ASP A 647 -55.82 3.04 -39.19
CA ASP A 647 -57.13 3.63 -39.46
C ASP A 647 -58.26 2.58 -39.42
N ALA A 648 -59.51 3.04 -39.64
CA ALA A 648 -60.69 2.17 -39.66
C ALA A 648 -60.66 1.08 -40.76
N SER A 649 -59.79 1.21 -41.77
CA SER A 649 -59.58 0.20 -42.82
C SER A 649 -58.49 -0.82 -42.48
N GLY A 650 -57.84 -0.66 -41.32
CA GLY A 650 -56.72 -1.51 -40.87
C GLY A 650 -55.36 -1.11 -41.44
N LYS A 651 -55.29 -0.03 -42.24
CA LYS A 651 -54.03 0.47 -42.81
C LYS A 651 -53.25 1.25 -41.75
N ILE A 652 -51.94 0.99 -41.65
CA ILE A 652 -51.04 1.75 -40.76
C ILE A 652 -50.92 3.17 -41.30
N THR A 653 -51.19 4.16 -40.44
CA THR A 653 -51.10 5.59 -40.78
C THR A 653 -49.98 6.30 -40.05
N HIS A 654 -49.64 5.85 -38.83
CA HIS A 654 -48.63 6.47 -37.98
C HIS A 654 -47.90 5.43 -37.13
N PHE A 655 -46.75 5.79 -36.58
CA PHE A 655 -46.11 5.05 -35.48
C PHE A 655 -45.99 5.93 -34.24
N VAL A 656 -46.32 5.38 -33.09
CA VAL A 656 -46.15 6.02 -31.77
C VAL A 656 -45.05 5.30 -31.02
N ALA A 657 -44.02 6.02 -30.60
CA ALA A 657 -42.93 5.52 -29.77
C ALA A 657 -42.94 6.19 -28.41
N ILE A 658 -42.96 5.38 -27.35
CA ILE A 658 -42.73 5.81 -25.96
C ILE A 658 -41.32 5.34 -25.57
N LYS A 659 -40.50 6.26 -25.07
CA LYS A 659 -39.08 6.06 -24.80
C LYS A 659 -38.75 6.54 -23.38
N GLU A 660 -38.21 5.65 -22.58
CA GLU A 660 -37.75 5.92 -21.21
C GLU A 660 -36.23 5.97 -21.18
N ASP A 661 -35.63 7.02 -20.62
CA ASP A 661 -34.18 7.10 -20.42
C ASP A 661 -33.79 6.22 -19.22
N ILE A 662 -33.05 5.14 -19.49
CA ILE A 662 -32.62 4.15 -18.50
C ILE A 662 -31.13 4.27 -18.18
N THR A 663 -30.47 5.37 -18.59
CA THR A 663 -29.02 5.54 -18.46
C THR A 663 -28.56 5.51 -17.00
N LEU A 664 -29.26 6.19 -16.10
CA LEU A 664 -28.93 6.21 -14.67
C LEU A 664 -29.04 4.80 -14.06
N MET A 665 -30.09 4.06 -14.40
CA MET A 665 -30.31 2.69 -13.91
C MET A 665 -29.21 1.75 -14.39
N LYS A 666 -28.84 1.81 -15.68
CA LYS A 666 -27.73 1.00 -16.23
C LYS A 666 -26.38 1.35 -15.60
N ASN A 667 -26.12 2.62 -15.34
CA ASN A 667 -24.88 3.06 -14.67
C ASN A 667 -24.82 2.55 -13.22
N GLN A 668 -25.92 2.65 -12.47
CA GLN A 668 -26.00 2.14 -11.09
C GLN A 668 -25.86 0.61 -11.03
N GLU A 669 -26.51 -0.11 -11.93
CA GLU A 669 -26.38 -1.57 -12.03
C GLU A 669 -24.94 -1.97 -12.37
N HIS A 670 -24.29 -1.26 -13.30
CA HIS A 670 -22.90 -1.48 -13.64
C HIS A 670 -21.96 -1.16 -12.47
N GLU A 671 -22.13 -0.02 -11.80
CA GLU A 671 -21.33 0.36 -10.62
C GLU A 671 -21.47 -0.66 -9.49
N LEU A 672 -22.70 -1.07 -9.16
CA LEU A 672 -22.97 -2.10 -8.15
C LEU A 672 -22.28 -3.42 -8.53
N ARG A 673 -22.36 -3.82 -9.80
CA ARG A 673 -21.71 -5.02 -10.32
C ARG A 673 -20.19 -4.92 -10.22
N GLN A 674 -19.59 -3.78 -10.57
CA GLN A 674 -18.15 -3.54 -10.44
C GLN A 674 -17.71 -3.57 -8.97
N ARG A 675 -18.50 -2.98 -8.06
CA ARG A 675 -18.23 -2.97 -6.62
C ARG A 675 -18.30 -4.38 -6.03
N ASN A 676 -19.31 -5.16 -6.39
CA ASN A 676 -19.44 -6.57 -5.98
C ASN A 676 -18.30 -7.44 -6.53
N LEU A 677 -17.90 -7.24 -7.79
CA LEU A 677 -16.75 -7.93 -8.38
C LEU A 677 -15.45 -7.54 -7.67
N MET A 678 -15.29 -6.26 -7.30
CA MET A 678 -14.13 -5.78 -6.55
C MET A 678 -14.05 -6.44 -5.17
N TYR A 679 -15.15 -6.49 -4.39
CA TYR A 679 -15.14 -7.14 -3.08
C TYR A 679 -14.78 -8.63 -3.15
N ARG A 680 -15.37 -9.35 -4.12
CA ARG A 680 -15.02 -10.76 -4.38
C ARG A 680 -13.55 -10.91 -4.78
N TYR A 681 -13.04 -10.03 -5.64
CA TYR A 681 -11.65 -10.04 -6.05
C TYR A 681 -10.70 -9.78 -4.87
N LEU A 682 -10.99 -8.82 -4.00
CA LEU A 682 -10.20 -8.53 -2.81
C LEU A 682 -10.17 -9.75 -1.89
N ALA A 683 -11.33 -10.30 -1.52
CA ALA A 683 -11.41 -11.49 -0.65
C ALA A 683 -10.68 -12.71 -1.25
N LYS A 684 -10.81 -12.93 -2.57
CA LYS A 684 -10.13 -14.01 -3.29
C LYS A 684 -8.60 -13.89 -3.32
N ASN A 685 -8.06 -12.68 -3.27
CA ASN A 685 -6.62 -12.43 -3.35
C ASN A 685 -5.98 -12.12 -1.99
N LEU A 686 -6.71 -12.22 -0.87
CA LEU A 686 -6.10 -12.17 0.45
C LEU A 686 -5.24 -13.43 0.64
N PRO A 687 -3.91 -13.29 0.82
CA PRO A 687 -3.03 -14.44 0.96
C PRO A 687 -3.37 -15.23 2.22
N ASP A 688 -3.29 -16.55 2.11
CA ASP A 688 -3.48 -17.48 3.23
C ASP A 688 -4.76 -17.23 4.04
N THR A 689 -5.78 -16.64 3.42
CA THR A 689 -7.00 -16.21 4.09
C THR A 689 -8.25 -16.68 3.34
N ALA A 690 -9.31 -17.00 4.08
CA ALA A 690 -10.66 -17.15 3.59
C ALA A 690 -11.60 -16.19 4.32
N VAL A 691 -12.57 -15.64 3.59
CA VAL A 691 -13.59 -14.73 4.10
C VAL A 691 -14.97 -15.34 3.82
N LEU A 692 -15.76 -15.47 4.87
CA LEU A 692 -17.16 -15.90 4.81
C LEU A 692 -18.05 -14.81 5.40
N VAL A 693 -19.11 -14.41 4.70
CA VAL A 693 -20.12 -13.48 5.22
C VAL A 693 -21.43 -14.23 5.39
N PHE A 694 -22.16 -14.00 6.48
CA PHE A 694 -23.39 -14.71 6.81
C PHE A 694 -24.46 -13.80 7.43
N ASN A 695 -25.73 -14.19 7.30
CA ASN A 695 -26.87 -13.49 7.89
C ASN A 695 -27.23 -14.03 9.29
N LYS A 696 -28.28 -13.47 9.91
CA LYS A 696 -28.78 -13.86 11.24
C LYS A 696 -29.21 -15.33 11.34
N ASP A 697 -29.62 -15.92 10.22
CA ASP A 697 -30.00 -17.35 10.13
C ASP A 697 -28.78 -18.25 9.86
N LEU A 698 -27.56 -17.70 9.94
CA LEU A 698 -26.29 -18.37 9.65
C LEU A 698 -26.18 -18.89 8.21
N ILE A 699 -26.95 -18.32 7.29
CA ILE A 699 -26.85 -18.60 5.86
C ILE A 699 -25.68 -17.80 5.31
N CYS A 700 -24.76 -18.48 4.63
CA CYS A 700 -23.62 -17.83 4.02
C CYS A 700 -24.04 -17.10 2.73
N ILE A 701 -23.62 -15.84 2.61
CA ILE A 701 -23.95 -14.91 1.53
C ILE A 701 -22.78 -14.78 0.56
N LEU A 702 -21.55 -14.88 1.08
CA LEU A 702 -20.31 -14.75 0.33
C LEU A 702 -19.28 -15.72 0.92
N SER A 703 -18.60 -16.47 0.06
CA SER A 703 -17.45 -17.28 0.48
C SER A 703 -16.32 -17.21 -0.56
N GLU A 704 -15.22 -16.55 -0.21
CA GLU A 704 -14.08 -16.34 -1.11
C GLU A 704 -12.74 -16.48 -0.36
N GLY A 705 -11.68 -16.86 -1.09
CA GLY A 705 -10.31 -16.91 -0.58
C GLY A 705 -9.58 -18.24 -0.84
N PRO A 706 -8.24 -18.23 -0.96
CA PRO A 706 -7.43 -19.41 -1.28
C PRO A 706 -7.60 -20.56 -0.28
N VAL A 707 -7.74 -20.24 1.02
CA VAL A 707 -7.83 -21.27 2.08
C VAL A 707 -9.07 -22.17 1.93
N LEU A 708 -10.17 -21.68 1.34
CA LEU A 708 -11.35 -22.51 1.11
C LEU A 708 -11.03 -23.71 0.21
N LYS A 709 -10.20 -23.52 -0.82
CA LYS A 709 -9.77 -24.60 -1.73
C LYS A 709 -8.85 -25.59 -1.03
N GLU A 710 -7.95 -25.10 -0.19
CA GLU A 710 -7.03 -25.96 0.58
C GLU A 710 -7.77 -26.83 1.59
N LEU A 711 -8.88 -26.32 2.14
CA LEU A 711 -9.81 -27.06 2.97
C LEU A 711 -10.73 -28.00 2.18
N GLY A 712 -10.57 -28.09 0.85
CA GLY A 712 -11.34 -28.98 -0.01
C GLY A 712 -12.71 -28.43 -0.43
N PHE A 713 -12.99 -27.16 -0.18
CA PHE A 713 -14.26 -26.53 -0.54
C PHE A 713 -14.13 -25.67 -1.81
N SER A 714 -15.18 -25.67 -2.63
CA SER A 714 -15.32 -24.68 -3.69
C SER A 714 -15.99 -23.41 -3.13
N ALA A 715 -15.67 -22.24 -3.69
CA ALA A 715 -16.27 -20.95 -3.31
C ALA A 715 -17.81 -20.91 -3.47
N ASN A 716 -18.41 -21.86 -4.20
CA ASN A 716 -19.86 -21.95 -4.35
C ASN A 716 -20.51 -22.95 -3.38
N ASN A 717 -19.73 -23.67 -2.56
CA ASN A 717 -20.27 -24.70 -1.68
C ASN A 717 -21.00 -24.11 -0.46
N PHE A 718 -20.59 -22.93 -0.01
CA PHE A 718 -21.17 -22.28 1.18
C PHE A 718 -22.30 -21.32 0.82
N GLU A 719 -22.21 -20.60 -0.29
CA GLU A 719 -23.20 -19.57 -0.65
C GLU A 719 -24.62 -20.16 -0.78
N GLY A 720 -25.54 -19.63 0.03
CA GLY A 720 -26.92 -20.11 0.14
C GLY A 720 -27.13 -21.27 1.12
N ALA A 721 -26.07 -21.87 1.66
CA ALA A 721 -26.13 -22.95 2.65
C ALA A 721 -25.93 -22.42 4.08
N SER A 722 -26.43 -23.17 5.07
CA SER A 722 -26.22 -22.84 6.49
C SER A 722 -24.83 -23.26 6.94
N LEU A 723 -24.08 -22.32 7.53
CA LEU A 723 -22.73 -22.57 8.05
C LEU A 723 -22.69 -23.71 9.09
N ARG A 724 -23.78 -23.95 9.82
CA ARG A 724 -23.88 -25.04 10.82
C ARG A 724 -23.59 -26.42 10.23
N GLN A 725 -23.87 -26.62 8.95
CA GLN A 725 -23.67 -27.89 8.24
C GLN A 725 -22.18 -28.20 8.02
N PHE A 726 -21.33 -27.18 8.02
CA PHE A 726 -19.90 -27.28 7.75
C PHE A 726 -19.04 -27.22 9.03
N LEU A 727 -19.67 -27.02 10.20
CA LEU A 727 -18.97 -27.03 11.48
C LEU A 727 -18.67 -28.48 11.92
N PRO A 728 -17.48 -28.74 12.50
CA PRO A 728 -17.12 -30.05 13.04
C PRO A 728 -18.13 -30.56 14.08
N ASP A 729 -18.57 -31.81 13.98
CA ASP A 729 -19.59 -32.40 14.86
C ASP A 729 -19.29 -32.19 16.35
N ALA A 730 -18.03 -32.40 16.75
CA ALA A 730 -17.60 -32.32 18.15
C ALA A 730 -17.68 -30.92 18.76
N ARG A 731 -17.66 -29.85 17.95
CA ARG A 731 -17.68 -28.44 18.42
C ARG A 731 -18.80 -27.62 17.78
N ARG A 732 -19.76 -28.26 17.11
CA ARG A 732 -20.82 -27.58 16.35
C ARG A 732 -21.62 -26.61 17.21
N GLU A 733 -21.97 -27.01 18.43
CA GLU A 733 -22.77 -26.18 19.34
C GLU A 733 -21.98 -24.96 19.85
N GLU A 734 -20.74 -25.18 20.30
CA GLU A 734 -19.84 -24.12 20.76
C GLU A 734 -19.59 -23.07 19.66
N LEU A 735 -19.28 -23.52 18.44
CA LEU A 735 -18.98 -22.65 17.31
C LEU A 735 -20.23 -21.94 16.78
N SER A 736 -21.40 -22.59 16.81
CA SER A 736 -22.67 -21.94 16.44
C SER A 736 -23.00 -20.79 17.39
N GLN A 737 -22.79 -20.98 18.70
CA GLN A 737 -22.97 -19.91 19.69
C GLN A 737 -22.03 -18.72 19.45
N LYS A 738 -20.77 -18.97 19.06
CA LYS A 738 -19.82 -17.91 18.69
C LYS A 738 -20.19 -17.17 17.41
N LEU A 739 -20.87 -17.81 16.47
CA LEU A 739 -21.38 -17.15 15.27
C LEU A 739 -22.61 -16.28 15.58
N GLU A 740 -23.45 -16.73 16.51
CA GLU A 740 -24.66 -16.00 16.92
C GLU A 740 -24.36 -14.80 17.83
N SER A 741 -23.34 -14.90 18.69
CA SER A 741 -22.93 -13.80 19.60
C SER A 741 -22.56 -12.53 18.85
N VAL A 742 -22.10 -12.66 17.61
CA VAL A 742 -21.74 -11.54 16.72
C VAL A 742 -22.94 -10.61 16.50
N PHE A 743 -24.17 -11.13 16.41
CA PHE A 743 -25.36 -10.30 16.25
C PHE A 743 -25.80 -9.60 17.54
N LYS A 744 -25.09 -9.83 18.65
CA LYS A 744 -25.17 -9.09 19.92
C LYS A 744 -23.98 -8.14 20.11
N ASP A 745 -23.20 -7.90 19.05
CA ASP A 745 -21.98 -7.09 19.04
C ASP A 745 -20.77 -7.73 19.73
N GLU A 746 -20.79 -9.05 19.92
CA GLU A 746 -19.73 -9.80 20.58
C GLU A 746 -18.93 -10.61 19.54
N GLY A 747 -17.86 -10.00 19.03
CA GLY A 747 -16.89 -10.70 18.17
C GLY A 747 -16.07 -11.73 18.93
N SER A 748 -15.44 -12.65 18.21
CA SER A 748 -14.58 -13.68 18.81
C SER A 748 -13.35 -13.96 17.95
N ALA A 749 -12.25 -14.35 18.60
CA ALA A 749 -11.04 -14.79 17.93
C ALA A 749 -10.48 -16.02 18.64
N PHE A 750 -10.07 -17.04 17.89
CA PHE A 750 -9.48 -18.26 18.43
C PHE A 750 -8.68 -19.00 17.35
N ASP A 751 -7.72 -19.79 17.80
CA ASP A 751 -6.94 -20.65 16.92
C ASP A 751 -7.54 -22.06 16.87
N THR A 752 -7.42 -22.72 15.73
CA THR A 752 -7.91 -24.08 15.52
C THR A 752 -7.00 -24.83 14.55
N THR A 753 -6.97 -26.16 14.67
CA THR A 753 -6.18 -27.01 13.79
C THR A 753 -7.12 -27.79 12.90
N ILE A 754 -6.96 -27.67 11.58
CA ILE A 754 -7.75 -28.38 10.57
C ILE A 754 -6.76 -29.03 9.61
N ASN A 755 -6.89 -30.34 9.34
CA ASN A 755 -6.03 -31.09 8.42
C ASN A 755 -4.52 -30.88 8.64
N GLN A 756 -4.06 -30.94 9.90
CA GLN A 756 -2.64 -30.73 10.31
C GLN A 756 -2.08 -29.32 10.05
N ARG A 757 -2.94 -28.35 9.74
CA ARG A 757 -2.58 -26.93 9.63
C ARG A 757 -3.27 -26.11 10.71
N ASN A 758 -2.61 -25.05 11.14
CA ASN A 758 -3.10 -24.15 12.17
C ASN A 758 -3.73 -22.92 11.53
N TYR A 759 -4.97 -22.64 11.91
CA TYR A 759 -5.75 -21.51 11.41
C TYR A 759 -6.15 -20.61 12.56
N GLN A 760 -6.06 -19.31 12.34
CA GLN A 760 -6.66 -18.29 13.19
C GLN A 760 -8.04 -17.94 12.64
N VAL A 761 -9.05 -18.06 13.47
CA VAL A 761 -10.44 -17.72 13.15
C VAL A 761 -10.81 -16.43 13.85
N VAL A 762 -11.27 -15.44 13.11
CA VAL A 762 -11.76 -14.16 13.63
C VAL A 762 -13.17 -13.94 13.13
N ILE A 763 -14.11 -13.68 14.04
CA ILE A 763 -15.52 -13.50 13.74
C ILE A 763 -15.94 -12.10 14.22
N VAL A 764 -16.46 -11.28 13.31
CA VAL A 764 -16.75 -9.86 13.56
C VAL A 764 -18.14 -9.44 13.06
N PRO A 765 -18.80 -8.49 13.77
CA PRO A 765 -20.08 -7.94 13.32
C PRO A 765 -19.89 -6.88 12.24
N MET A 766 -20.75 -6.93 11.21
CA MET A 766 -20.86 -5.89 10.19
C MET A 766 -22.03 -4.98 10.49
N LYS A 767 -21.75 -3.68 10.62
CA LYS A 767 -22.71 -2.65 11.02
C LYS A 767 -22.97 -1.65 9.90
N ASP A 768 -24.19 -1.14 9.83
CA ASP A 768 -24.55 -0.03 8.96
C ASP A 768 -24.21 1.34 9.59
N ASP A 769 -24.49 2.43 8.88
CA ASP A 769 -24.24 3.80 9.34
C ASP A 769 -25.04 4.18 10.61
N ASN A 770 -26.07 3.39 10.98
CA ASN A 770 -26.86 3.55 12.21
C ASN A 770 -26.38 2.64 13.35
N ASN A 771 -25.21 2.01 13.20
CA ASN A 771 -24.63 1.04 14.15
C ASN A 771 -25.48 -0.23 14.34
N GLN A 772 -26.39 -0.53 13.39
CA GLN A 772 -27.21 -1.72 13.42
C GLN A 772 -26.46 -2.88 12.73
N ILE A 773 -26.37 -4.02 13.40
CA ILE A 773 -25.68 -5.21 12.87
C ILE A 773 -26.58 -5.85 11.81
N PHE A 774 -26.09 -5.91 10.57
CA PHE A 774 -26.83 -6.50 9.45
C PHE A 774 -26.27 -7.86 9.03
N GLN A 775 -24.97 -8.12 9.23
CA GLN A 775 -24.29 -9.39 8.86
C GLN A 775 -23.17 -9.74 9.86
N GLY A 776 -22.74 -11.00 9.85
CA GLY A 776 -21.52 -11.46 10.49
C GLY A 776 -20.46 -11.83 9.45
N MET A 777 -19.18 -11.66 9.78
CA MET A 777 -18.06 -12.01 8.91
C MET A 777 -17.07 -12.91 9.65
N ILE A 778 -16.66 -14.01 9.03
CA ILE A 778 -15.58 -14.90 9.46
C ILE A 778 -14.36 -14.64 8.58
N ILE A 779 -13.22 -14.43 9.20
CA ILE A 779 -11.91 -14.41 8.58
C ILE A 779 -11.14 -15.61 9.11
N LEU A 780 -10.67 -16.46 8.20
CA LEU A 780 -9.90 -17.65 8.52
C LEU A 780 -8.51 -17.52 7.90
N THR A 781 -7.45 -17.44 8.70
CA THR A 781 -6.08 -17.23 8.21
C THR A 781 -5.19 -18.41 8.58
N ASP A 782 -4.45 -18.98 7.62
CA ASP A 782 -3.43 -20.01 7.90
C ASP A 782 -2.22 -19.37 8.60
N ILE A 783 -1.88 -19.87 9.78
CA ILE A 783 -0.77 -19.39 10.61
C ILE A 783 0.33 -20.45 10.77
N THR A 784 0.28 -21.53 10.01
CA THR A 784 1.19 -22.69 10.14
C THR A 784 2.65 -22.29 9.91
N GLU A 785 2.95 -21.61 8.80
CA GLU A 785 4.31 -21.19 8.47
C GLU A 785 4.85 -20.16 9.49
N LYS A 786 3.96 -19.29 9.99
CA LYS A 786 4.30 -18.29 11.01
C LYS A 786 4.73 -18.95 12.32
N LEU A 787 4.00 -19.95 12.79
CA LEU A 787 4.35 -20.71 14.00
C LEU A 787 5.66 -21.48 13.82
N LEU A 788 5.87 -22.13 12.66
CA LEU A 788 7.10 -22.86 12.36
C LEU A 788 8.34 -21.93 12.37
N LYS A 789 8.24 -20.75 11.76
CA LYS A 789 9.31 -19.74 11.77
C LYS A 789 9.63 -19.26 13.18
N GLN A 790 8.62 -19.05 14.03
CA GLN A 790 8.82 -18.66 15.42
C GLN A 790 9.54 -19.75 16.22
N GLU A 791 9.22 -21.02 15.98
CA GLU A 791 9.87 -22.14 16.66
C GLU A 791 11.34 -22.32 16.23
N ILE A 792 11.62 -22.23 14.93
CA ILE A 792 12.99 -22.24 14.38
C ILE A 792 13.81 -21.08 14.96
N LEU A 793 13.23 -19.87 14.99
CA LEU A 793 13.89 -18.70 15.55
C LEU A 793 14.24 -18.90 17.03
N LYS A 794 13.29 -19.41 17.83
CA LYS A 794 13.50 -19.68 19.25
C LYS A 794 14.61 -20.72 19.47
N LYS A 795 14.69 -21.75 18.62
CA LYS A 795 15.78 -22.74 18.65
C LYS A 795 17.13 -22.13 18.30
N SER A 796 17.18 -21.29 17.27
CA SER A 796 18.41 -20.58 16.86
C SER A 796 18.89 -19.59 17.92
N GLU A 797 17.99 -18.86 18.59
CA GLU A 797 18.34 -17.97 19.70
C GLU A 797 18.95 -18.74 20.88
N GLY A 798 18.42 -19.93 21.18
CA GLY A 798 18.98 -20.82 22.20
C GLY A 798 20.42 -21.22 21.88
N GLN A 799 20.69 -21.65 20.64
CA GLN A 799 22.03 -22.02 20.20
C GLN A 799 23.02 -20.84 20.24
N LEU A 800 22.56 -19.65 19.82
CA LEU A 800 23.40 -18.46 19.83
C LEU A 800 23.77 -18.03 21.27
N LYS A 801 22.82 -18.11 22.21
CA LYS A 801 23.10 -17.80 23.63
C LYS A 801 24.15 -18.74 24.22
N ILE A 802 24.07 -20.03 23.91
CA ILE A 802 25.07 -21.02 24.34
C ILE A 802 26.43 -20.66 23.74
N ALA A 803 26.52 -20.41 22.44
CA ALA A 803 27.78 -20.07 21.77
C ALA A 803 28.44 -18.79 22.33
N VAL A 804 27.64 -17.75 22.63
CA VAL A 804 28.13 -16.50 23.23
C VAL A 804 28.66 -16.76 24.65
N ALA A 805 27.91 -17.49 25.47
CA ALA A 805 28.33 -17.81 26.84
C ALA A 805 29.63 -18.65 26.87
N THR A 806 29.76 -19.63 25.97
CA THR A 806 30.98 -20.43 25.82
C THR A 806 32.17 -19.55 25.43
N LYS A 807 31.97 -18.62 24.49
CA LYS A 807 33.02 -17.68 24.04
C LYS A 807 33.49 -16.74 25.16
N ASP A 808 32.56 -16.16 25.90
CA ASP A 808 32.88 -15.20 26.97
C ASP A 808 33.63 -15.90 28.12
N ARG A 809 33.24 -17.14 28.45
CA ARG A 809 33.93 -17.95 29.47
C ARG A 809 35.34 -18.37 29.05
N PHE A 810 35.53 -18.70 27.77
CA PHE A 810 36.85 -18.99 27.19
C PHE A 810 37.82 -17.81 27.31
N ILE A 811 37.36 -16.59 27.01
CA ILE A 811 38.16 -15.37 27.14
C ILE A 811 38.59 -15.14 28.60
N SER A 812 37.73 -15.50 29.57
CA SER A 812 38.04 -15.39 30.99
C SER A 812 39.15 -16.35 31.43
N ILE A 813 39.12 -17.62 31.00
CA ILE A 813 40.16 -18.62 31.30
C ILE A 813 41.51 -18.16 30.74
N LEU A 814 41.51 -17.73 29.47
CA LEU A 814 42.66 -17.16 28.79
C LEU A 814 43.32 -16.02 29.56
N ALA A 815 42.50 -15.07 30.02
CA ALA A 815 43.01 -13.89 30.72
C ALA A 815 43.62 -14.25 32.08
N HIS A 816 43.13 -15.29 32.74
CA HIS A 816 43.66 -15.75 34.03
C HIS A 816 45.00 -16.50 33.85
N ASP A 817 45.04 -17.48 32.96
CA ASP A 817 46.17 -18.40 32.82
C ASP A 817 47.37 -17.80 32.08
N LEU A 818 47.16 -16.73 31.29
CA LEU A 818 48.26 -15.92 30.76
C LEU A 818 48.82 -14.94 31.79
N ARG A 819 47.99 -14.36 32.66
CA ARG A 819 48.42 -13.31 33.60
C ARG A 819 49.42 -13.83 34.63
N SER A 820 49.20 -15.04 35.14
CA SER A 820 50.06 -15.65 36.17
C SER A 820 51.52 -15.83 35.72
N PRO A 821 51.84 -16.50 34.60
CA PRO A 821 53.22 -16.66 34.15
C PRO A 821 53.87 -15.34 33.74
N PHE A 822 53.13 -14.40 33.14
CA PHE A 822 53.67 -13.06 32.86
C PHE A 822 54.03 -12.30 34.13
N ALA A 823 53.20 -12.35 35.18
CA ALA A 823 53.51 -11.75 36.46
C ALA A 823 54.74 -12.39 37.12
N SER A 824 54.90 -13.72 37.02
CA SER A 824 56.09 -14.42 37.52
C SER A 824 57.37 -14.05 36.76
N ILE A 825 57.32 -13.97 35.42
CA ILE A 825 58.45 -13.55 34.59
C ILE A 825 58.86 -12.12 34.95
N LEU A 826 57.91 -11.20 35.01
CA LEU A 826 58.17 -9.80 35.33
C LEU A 826 58.75 -9.65 36.74
N GLY A 827 58.17 -10.30 37.76
CA GLY A 827 58.68 -10.23 39.13
C GLY A 827 60.09 -10.82 39.29
N LEU A 828 60.40 -11.93 38.60
CA LEU A 828 61.75 -12.50 38.61
C LEU A 828 62.76 -11.60 37.88
N CYS A 829 62.34 -10.93 36.80
CA CYS A 829 63.16 -9.92 36.13
C CYS A 829 63.41 -8.71 37.04
N ASP A 830 62.39 -8.22 37.76
CA ASP A 830 62.51 -7.09 38.68
C ASP A 830 63.49 -7.42 39.82
N VAL A 831 63.39 -8.60 40.43
CA VAL A 831 64.33 -9.08 41.47
C VAL A 831 65.76 -9.20 40.92
N LEU A 832 65.92 -9.73 39.71
CA LEU A 832 67.23 -9.81 39.06
C LEU A 832 67.80 -8.44 38.73
N LEU A 833 66.99 -7.42 38.45
CA LEU A 833 67.43 -6.06 38.14
C LEU A 833 67.80 -5.28 39.40
N ASP A 834 67.00 -5.39 40.46
CA ASP A 834 67.17 -4.62 41.70
C ASP A 834 68.32 -5.17 42.57
N ASP A 835 68.44 -6.50 42.68
CA ASP A 835 69.38 -7.14 43.60
C ASP A 835 70.54 -7.88 42.88
N TYR A 836 70.78 -7.60 41.59
CA TYR A 836 71.73 -8.33 40.75
C TYR A 836 73.12 -8.53 41.38
N HIS A 837 73.64 -7.50 42.04
CA HIS A 837 74.98 -7.52 42.63
C HIS A 837 75.03 -8.18 44.03
N GLN A 838 73.87 -8.41 44.65
CA GLN A 838 73.73 -8.99 46.00
C GLN A 838 73.38 -10.48 45.96
N LEU A 839 72.89 -10.98 44.83
CA LEU A 839 72.57 -12.39 44.62
C LEU A 839 73.82 -13.21 44.28
N ASP A 840 73.87 -14.44 44.77
CA ASP A 840 74.86 -15.43 44.36
C ASP A 840 74.60 -15.91 42.92
N ASP A 841 75.66 -16.30 42.21
CA ASP A 841 75.55 -16.72 40.82
C ASP A 841 74.68 -17.97 40.64
N GLU A 842 74.65 -18.88 41.62
CA GLU A 842 73.73 -20.03 41.62
C GLU A 842 72.25 -19.60 41.66
N VAL A 843 71.93 -18.57 42.46
CA VAL A 843 70.56 -18.05 42.58
C VAL A 843 70.13 -17.31 41.31
N LYS A 844 71.04 -16.56 40.69
CA LYS A 844 70.78 -15.91 39.38
C LYS A 844 70.46 -16.93 38.30
N ILE A 845 71.25 -18.00 38.24
CA ILE A 845 71.04 -19.10 37.29
C ILE A 845 69.67 -19.75 37.55
N GLN A 846 69.29 -19.97 38.81
CA GLN A 846 67.96 -20.49 39.17
C GLN A 846 66.83 -19.56 38.69
N TYR A 847 66.90 -18.26 38.93
CA TYR A 847 65.87 -17.31 38.46
C TYR A 847 65.79 -17.25 36.93
N ILE A 848 66.92 -17.26 36.22
CA ILE A 848 66.95 -17.33 34.76
C ILE A 848 66.30 -18.62 34.25
N HIS A 849 66.56 -19.76 34.90
CA HIS A 849 65.88 -21.02 34.59
C HIS A 849 64.36 -20.94 34.84
N MET A 850 63.92 -20.31 35.94
CA MET A 850 62.49 -20.11 36.23
C MET A 850 61.80 -19.20 35.21
N ILE A 851 62.47 -18.13 34.74
CA ILE A 851 61.97 -17.25 33.67
C ILE A 851 61.84 -18.03 32.36
N ARG A 852 62.88 -18.81 31.98
CA ARG A 852 62.88 -19.62 30.76
C ARG A 852 61.76 -20.66 30.78
N ASN A 853 61.59 -21.35 31.90
CA ASN A 853 60.52 -22.33 32.07
C ASN A 853 59.13 -21.68 31.98
N SER A 854 58.93 -20.54 32.66
CA SER A 854 57.67 -19.78 32.60
C SER A 854 57.36 -19.30 31.18
N SER A 855 58.37 -18.85 30.43
CA SER A 855 58.22 -18.42 29.03
C SER A 855 57.90 -19.59 28.09
N SER A 856 58.52 -20.75 28.29
CA SER A 856 58.24 -21.97 27.54
C SER A 856 56.79 -22.43 27.73
N ASN A 857 56.30 -22.36 28.98
CA ASN A 857 54.92 -22.73 29.32
C ASN A 857 53.89 -21.80 28.64
N VAL A 858 54.17 -20.49 28.55
CA VAL A 858 53.30 -19.53 27.84
C VAL A 858 53.24 -19.85 26.35
N LEU A 859 54.38 -20.18 25.73
CA LEU A 859 54.43 -20.53 24.32
C LEU A 859 53.66 -21.83 24.02
N GLU A 860 53.77 -22.83 24.89
CA GLU A 860 53.01 -24.07 24.79
C GLU A 860 51.49 -23.83 24.93
N LEU A 861 51.08 -23.01 25.90
CA LEU A 861 49.67 -22.62 26.08
C LEU A 861 49.13 -21.88 24.85
N LEU A 862 49.89 -20.95 24.28
CA LEU A 862 49.51 -20.22 23.06
C LEU A 862 49.35 -21.17 21.86
N ASN A 863 50.28 -22.11 21.68
CA ASN A 863 50.24 -23.06 20.56
C ASN A 863 49.07 -24.05 20.69
N ASN A 864 48.79 -24.53 21.90
CA ASN A 864 47.61 -25.37 22.17
C ASN A 864 46.31 -24.60 21.90
N LEU A 865 46.27 -23.32 22.28
CA LEU A 865 45.11 -22.45 22.02
C LEU A 865 44.87 -22.18 20.54
N LEU A 866 45.92 -21.87 19.79
CA LEU A 866 45.86 -21.65 18.34
C LEU A 866 45.39 -22.92 17.63
N SER A 867 45.88 -24.08 18.08
CA SER A 867 45.46 -25.38 17.55
C SER A 867 43.98 -25.64 17.85
N TRP A 868 43.53 -25.41 19.08
CA TRP A 868 42.13 -25.59 19.47
C TRP A 868 41.18 -24.62 18.75
N SER A 869 41.54 -23.34 18.63
CA SER A 869 40.77 -22.33 17.88
C SER A 869 40.63 -22.69 16.40
N ARG A 870 41.70 -23.19 15.78
CA ARG A 870 41.66 -23.72 14.41
C ARG A 870 40.80 -24.97 14.29
N ALA A 871 40.74 -25.82 15.33
CA ALA A 871 39.88 -27.00 15.34
C ALA A 871 38.39 -26.59 15.33
N GLN A 872 37.98 -25.70 16.25
CA GLN A 872 36.59 -25.22 16.37
C GLN A 872 36.09 -24.41 15.16
N SER A 873 36.97 -23.62 14.53
CA SER A 873 36.61 -22.85 13.34
C SER A 873 36.55 -23.69 12.06
N GLY A 874 36.77 -25.01 12.16
CA GLY A 874 36.85 -25.90 11.00
C GLY A 874 38.12 -25.74 10.16
N MET A 875 39.01 -24.80 10.51
CA MET A 875 40.18 -24.40 9.72
C MET A 875 41.38 -25.36 9.77
N ILE A 876 41.43 -26.36 10.66
CA ILE A 876 42.43 -27.44 10.54
C ILE A 876 42.10 -28.27 9.29
N GLU A 877 42.90 -28.17 8.24
CA GLU A 877 42.76 -29.04 7.07
C GLU A 877 43.10 -30.49 7.45
N PHE A 878 42.17 -31.42 7.19
CA PHE A 878 42.42 -32.85 7.34
C PHE A 878 43.19 -33.35 6.11
N ARG A 879 44.43 -33.79 6.30
CA ARG A 879 45.38 -34.17 5.23
C ARG A 879 45.83 -35.63 5.38
N PRO A 880 44.93 -36.60 5.11
CA PRO A 880 45.26 -38.01 5.22
C PRO A 880 46.30 -38.43 4.16
N ARG A 881 47.30 -39.19 4.59
CA ARG A 881 48.37 -39.77 3.75
C ARG A 881 48.72 -41.17 4.23
N VAL A 882 49.34 -41.97 3.34
CA VAL A 882 49.86 -43.29 3.71
C VAL A 882 51.16 -43.11 4.49
N PHE A 883 51.27 -43.73 5.66
CA PHE A 883 52.52 -43.78 6.44
C PHE A 883 52.61 -45.06 7.28
N ASN A 884 53.83 -45.43 7.64
CA ASN A 884 54.11 -46.62 8.44
C ASN A 884 53.89 -46.33 9.93
N ILE A 885 52.97 -47.07 10.57
CA ILE A 885 52.62 -46.83 11.96
C ILE A 885 53.75 -47.21 12.92
N THR A 886 54.52 -48.25 12.58
CA THR A 886 55.62 -48.72 13.42
C THR A 886 56.73 -47.68 13.53
N SER A 887 57.12 -47.04 12.42
CA SER A 887 58.11 -45.95 12.46
C SER A 887 57.54 -44.71 13.17
N PHE A 888 56.28 -44.37 12.90
CA PHE A 888 55.62 -43.21 13.47
C PHE A 888 55.52 -43.25 15.00
N ILE A 889 55.13 -44.39 15.58
CA ILE A 889 55.09 -44.54 17.04
C ILE A 889 56.50 -44.50 17.64
N LYS A 890 57.50 -45.10 16.97
CA LYS A 890 58.90 -45.00 17.40
C LYS A 890 59.41 -43.56 17.45
N ASP A 891 59.04 -42.73 16.47
CA ASP A 891 59.41 -41.31 16.46
C ASP A 891 58.80 -40.55 17.64
N ILE A 892 57.52 -40.83 17.97
CA ILE A 892 56.84 -40.25 19.15
C ILE A 892 57.54 -40.68 20.44
N VAL A 893 57.86 -41.96 20.59
CA VAL A 893 58.56 -42.49 21.77
C VAL A 893 59.96 -41.88 21.90
N SER A 894 60.70 -41.79 20.80
CA SER A 894 62.02 -41.16 20.78
C SER A 894 61.96 -39.70 21.24
N LEU A 895 60.95 -38.95 20.79
CA LEU A 895 60.76 -37.56 21.19
C LEU A 895 60.47 -37.41 22.69
N MET A 896 59.73 -38.36 23.28
CA MET A 896 59.35 -38.35 24.71
C MET A 896 60.39 -39.03 25.63
N SER A 897 61.42 -39.64 25.06
CA SER A 897 62.42 -40.40 25.82
C SER A 897 63.21 -39.54 26.82
N LEU A 898 63.56 -38.30 26.45
CA LEU A 898 64.34 -37.40 27.30
C LEU A 898 63.54 -36.99 28.54
N THR A 899 62.26 -36.64 28.37
CA THR A 899 61.35 -36.28 29.45
C THR A 899 61.00 -37.47 30.35
N ALA A 900 60.83 -38.67 29.77
CA ALA A 900 60.64 -39.89 30.55
C ALA A 900 61.89 -40.26 31.36
N ALA A 901 63.08 -40.13 30.78
CA ALA A 901 64.35 -40.42 31.43
C ALA A 901 64.64 -39.51 32.63
N GLN A 902 64.23 -38.24 32.58
CA GLN A 902 64.33 -37.30 33.72
C GLN A 902 63.59 -37.80 34.96
N LYS A 903 62.55 -38.63 34.79
CA LYS A 903 61.73 -39.20 35.86
C LYS A 903 61.92 -40.70 36.04
N ASN A 904 62.92 -41.27 35.35
CA ASN A 904 63.20 -42.70 35.31
C ASN A 904 61.98 -43.55 34.94
N ILE A 905 61.14 -43.06 34.00
CA ILE A 905 59.95 -43.76 33.51
C ILE A 905 60.32 -44.64 32.32
N SER A 906 59.86 -45.90 32.32
CA SER A 906 60.05 -46.81 31.19
C SER A 906 58.93 -46.65 30.17
N LEU A 907 59.28 -46.31 28.92
CA LEU A 907 58.34 -46.28 27.80
C LEU A 907 58.31 -47.65 27.12
N LEU A 908 57.18 -48.35 27.20
CA LEU A 908 56.96 -49.65 26.59
C LEU A 908 56.03 -49.53 25.38
N THR A 909 56.25 -50.35 24.35
CA THR A 909 55.42 -50.34 23.14
C THR A 909 54.94 -51.74 22.77
N ASP A 910 53.64 -51.88 22.53
CA ASP A 910 53.02 -53.08 21.96
C ASP A 910 52.34 -52.71 20.64
N ILE A 911 53.11 -52.76 19.55
CA ILE A 911 52.71 -52.24 18.24
C ILE A 911 52.87 -53.30 17.16
N PRO A 912 51.96 -53.34 16.16
CA PRO A 912 52.06 -54.28 15.06
C PRO A 912 53.30 -53.99 14.20
N HIS A 913 53.85 -55.04 13.60
CA HIS A 913 55.04 -54.96 12.74
C HIS A 913 54.68 -54.53 11.32
N ASP A 914 55.30 -53.43 10.87
CA ASP A 914 55.35 -52.98 9.47
C ASP A 914 53.96 -52.79 8.81
N VAL A 915 53.10 -52.01 9.46
CA VAL A 915 51.74 -51.73 8.98
C VAL A 915 51.66 -50.31 8.41
N ASP A 916 51.25 -50.19 7.15
CA ASP A 916 50.96 -48.91 6.50
C ASP A 916 49.46 -48.57 6.61
N ILE A 917 49.17 -47.35 7.07
CA ILE A 917 47.80 -46.85 7.26
C ILE A 917 47.57 -45.55 6.50
N TYR A 918 46.33 -45.33 6.06
CA TYR A 918 45.88 -44.05 5.50
C TYR A 918 45.17 -43.23 6.57
N ALA A 919 45.86 -42.22 7.12
CA ALA A 919 45.35 -41.32 8.15
C ALA A 919 46.11 -39.98 8.12
N ASP A 920 45.69 -38.99 8.90
CA ASP A 920 46.43 -37.73 9.07
C ASP A 920 47.47 -37.87 10.21
N PRO A 921 48.77 -38.01 9.89
CA PRO A 921 49.80 -38.21 10.92
C PRO A 921 50.07 -36.95 11.76
N ASP A 922 49.72 -35.76 11.27
CA ASP A 922 49.97 -34.51 11.99
C ASP A 922 48.93 -34.36 13.11
N ILE A 923 47.66 -34.65 12.82
CA ILE A 923 46.58 -34.72 13.82
C ILE A 923 46.78 -35.88 14.78
N LEU A 924 47.02 -37.09 14.27
CA LEU A 924 47.24 -38.28 15.11
C LEU A 924 48.47 -38.09 16.00
N GLY A 925 49.53 -37.50 15.48
CA GLY A 925 50.76 -37.23 16.24
C GLY A 925 50.52 -36.23 17.36
N THR A 926 49.65 -35.24 17.12
CA THR A 926 49.26 -34.27 18.15
C THR A 926 48.44 -34.92 19.25
N ILE A 927 47.51 -35.82 18.91
CA ILE A 927 46.74 -36.60 19.88
C ILE A 927 47.68 -37.44 20.76
N LEU A 928 48.54 -38.25 20.14
CA LEU A 928 49.40 -39.18 20.86
C LEU A 928 50.47 -38.47 21.70
N ARG A 929 51.10 -37.39 21.20
CA ARG A 929 52.04 -36.61 22.01
C ARG A 929 51.39 -36.01 23.26
N ASN A 930 50.15 -35.52 23.16
CA ASN A 930 49.42 -35.00 24.32
C ASN A 930 49.11 -36.11 25.34
N LEU A 931 48.66 -37.27 24.88
CA LEU A 931 48.36 -38.40 25.77
C LEU A 931 49.62 -38.97 26.43
N VAL A 932 50.70 -39.18 25.67
CA VAL A 932 51.98 -39.70 26.20
C VAL A 932 52.64 -38.68 27.15
N SER A 933 52.59 -37.39 26.83
CA SER A 933 53.09 -36.34 27.73
C SER A 933 52.33 -36.34 29.07
N ASN A 934 50.99 -36.44 29.03
CA ASN A 934 50.17 -36.56 30.24
C ASN A 934 50.51 -37.85 31.03
N ALA A 935 50.63 -38.98 30.35
CA ALA A 935 50.99 -40.26 30.97
C ALA A 935 52.34 -40.19 31.71
N VAL A 936 53.37 -39.62 31.08
CA VAL A 936 54.70 -39.42 31.71
C VAL A 936 54.60 -38.45 32.90
N LYS A 937 53.85 -37.36 32.74
CA LYS A 937 53.70 -36.32 33.76
C LYS A 937 53.01 -36.84 35.03
N TYR A 938 51.97 -37.65 34.90
CA TYR A 938 51.15 -38.13 36.03
C TYR A 938 51.60 -39.50 36.57
N SER A 939 52.60 -40.15 35.95
CA SER A 939 53.27 -41.37 36.44
C SER A 939 54.22 -41.08 37.59
N TYR A 940 54.32 -41.99 38.58
CA TYR A 940 55.34 -41.88 39.63
C TYR A 940 56.76 -42.14 39.08
N PRO A 941 57.82 -41.56 39.68
CA PRO A 941 59.20 -41.86 39.28
C PRO A 941 59.51 -43.37 39.37
N GLY A 942 60.12 -43.94 38.33
CA GLY A 942 60.32 -45.39 38.22
C GLY A 942 59.13 -46.17 37.64
N GLY A 943 58.03 -45.49 37.30
CA GLY A 943 56.84 -46.10 36.71
C GLY A 943 56.98 -46.46 35.22
N GLU A 944 55.89 -46.97 34.65
CA GLU A 944 55.85 -47.44 33.27
C GLU A 944 54.72 -46.74 32.50
N VAL A 945 54.98 -46.42 31.22
CA VAL A 945 53.96 -45.96 30.28
C VAL A 945 53.95 -46.90 29.07
N MET A 946 52.82 -47.55 28.83
CA MET A 946 52.61 -48.48 27.74
C MET A 946 51.84 -47.81 26.60
N ILE A 947 52.39 -47.87 25.38
CA ILE A 947 51.73 -47.42 24.16
C ILE A 947 51.41 -48.64 23.32
N SER A 948 50.12 -48.91 23.11
CA SER A 948 49.65 -50.08 22.36
C SER A 948 48.83 -49.67 21.13
N VAL A 949 48.93 -50.44 20.05
CA VAL A 949 48.08 -50.28 18.87
C VAL A 949 47.39 -51.61 18.60
N ILE A 950 46.07 -51.62 18.72
CA ILE A 950 45.23 -52.82 18.56
C ILE A 950 44.46 -52.71 17.25
N ILE A 951 44.53 -53.78 16.46
CA ILE A 951 43.73 -53.97 15.24
C ILE A 951 42.68 -55.04 15.59
N PRO A 952 41.38 -54.70 15.68
CA PRO A 952 40.33 -55.67 16.01
C PRO A 952 40.30 -56.84 15.02
N HIS A 953 40.42 -58.07 15.52
CA HIS A 953 40.46 -59.30 14.72
C HIS A 953 39.08 -59.67 14.15
N HIS A 954 38.64 -59.01 13.07
CA HIS A 954 37.65 -59.56 12.12
C HIS A 954 37.73 -58.83 10.77
N TYR A 955 38.72 -59.17 9.95
CA TYR A 955 38.72 -58.83 8.52
C TYR A 955 39.35 -59.97 7.72
N SER A 956 38.49 -60.83 7.18
CA SER A 956 38.79 -61.64 5.99
C SER A 956 38.11 -60.97 4.80
N ALA A 957 38.88 -60.73 3.75
CA ALA A 957 38.49 -60.48 2.36
C ALA A 957 37.28 -59.56 2.12
N VAL A 958 37.59 -58.34 1.65
CA VAL A 958 36.82 -57.54 0.67
C VAL A 958 35.31 -57.81 0.66
N GLN A 959 34.54 -57.07 1.47
CA GLN A 959 33.12 -56.86 1.17
C GLN A 959 32.94 -55.60 0.31
N PRO A 960 32.12 -55.63 -0.76
CA PRO A 960 31.94 -54.49 -1.68
C PRO A 960 31.21 -53.27 -1.09
N ASN A 961 30.85 -53.30 0.20
CA ASN A 961 30.08 -52.26 0.86
C ASN A 961 30.86 -51.69 2.06
N GLY A 962 31.96 -50.99 1.79
CA GLY A 962 32.60 -49.97 2.64
C GLY A 962 32.42 -50.05 4.16
N SER A 963 32.70 -51.20 4.78
CA SER A 963 32.69 -51.31 6.25
C SER A 963 33.98 -50.72 6.81
N ASP A 964 33.82 -49.70 7.66
CA ASP A 964 34.90 -48.95 8.32
C ASP A 964 35.84 -49.90 9.08
N CYS A 965 37.13 -49.89 8.74
CA CYS A 965 38.15 -50.51 9.57
C CYS A 965 38.58 -49.52 10.65
N TRP A 966 38.57 -49.97 11.91
CA TRP A 966 38.89 -49.14 13.08
C TRP A 966 40.22 -49.57 13.68
N MET A 967 41.09 -48.60 14.00
CA MET A 967 42.34 -48.82 14.71
C MET A 967 42.26 -48.19 16.09
N VAL A 968 42.69 -48.92 17.12
CA VAL A 968 42.64 -48.46 18.51
C VAL A 968 44.05 -48.18 19.02
N PHE A 969 44.30 -46.93 19.41
CA PHE A 969 45.52 -46.49 20.06
C PHE A 969 45.29 -46.41 21.56
N SER A 970 46.14 -47.04 22.35
CA SER A 970 46.05 -47.02 23.80
C SER A 970 47.32 -46.42 24.40
N VAL A 971 47.16 -45.52 25.38
CA VAL A 971 48.25 -45.02 26.22
C VAL A 971 47.87 -45.28 27.67
N ALA A 972 48.64 -46.13 28.35
CA ALA A 972 48.43 -46.52 29.74
C ALA A 972 49.60 -46.06 30.62
N ASP A 973 49.32 -45.49 31.78
CA ASP A 973 50.29 -45.10 32.79
C ASP A 973 50.09 -45.85 34.11
N THR A 974 51.13 -45.95 34.93
CA THR A 974 51.07 -46.49 36.31
C THR A 974 51.06 -45.36 37.35
N GLY A 975 50.37 -44.26 37.05
CA GLY A 975 50.38 -43.02 37.82
C GLY A 975 49.27 -42.87 38.86
N MET A 976 48.96 -41.63 39.19
CA MET A 976 48.04 -41.28 40.27
C MET A 976 46.58 -41.69 40.03
N GLY A 977 46.17 -41.95 38.79
CA GLY A 977 44.78 -42.22 38.42
C GLY A 977 43.80 -41.07 38.76
N MET A 978 42.52 -41.28 38.48
CA MET A 978 41.44 -40.31 38.67
C MET A 978 40.29 -40.89 39.49
N THR A 979 39.55 -40.02 40.20
CA THR A 979 38.29 -40.39 40.86
C THR A 979 37.13 -40.45 39.85
N GLN A 980 35.99 -41.04 40.24
CA GLN A 980 34.80 -41.09 39.37
C GLN A 980 34.21 -39.70 39.09
N GLU A 981 34.32 -38.77 40.04
CA GLU A 981 33.93 -37.37 39.84
C GLU A 981 34.82 -36.71 38.78
N GLU A 982 36.14 -36.91 38.85
CA GLU A 982 37.11 -36.37 37.90
C GLU A 982 36.93 -36.93 36.48
N LEU A 983 36.66 -38.24 36.37
CA LEU A 983 36.34 -38.89 35.10
C LEU A 983 35.09 -38.30 34.45
N SER A 984 34.05 -37.98 35.24
CA SER A 984 32.79 -37.42 34.74
C SER A 984 32.93 -35.99 34.19
N GLN A 985 33.99 -35.28 34.58
CA GLN A 985 34.25 -33.89 34.20
C GLN A 985 35.38 -33.72 33.18
N LEU A 986 36.10 -34.79 32.83
CA LEU A 986 37.37 -34.76 32.09
C LEU A 986 37.35 -34.01 30.75
N PHE A 987 36.19 -34.01 30.05
CA PHE A 987 36.01 -33.36 28.76
C PHE A 987 35.01 -32.17 28.81
N LEU A 988 34.58 -31.76 30.00
CA LEU A 988 33.67 -30.62 30.18
C LEU A 988 34.45 -29.31 30.31
N ILE A 989 34.01 -28.29 29.59
CA ILE A 989 34.58 -26.92 29.63
C ILE A 989 34.37 -26.25 30.99
N ASP A 990 33.39 -26.71 31.78
CA ASP A 990 32.97 -26.05 33.01
C ASP A 990 33.99 -26.15 34.17
N ASP A 991 34.91 -27.12 34.15
CA ASP A 991 35.78 -27.46 35.29
C ASP A 991 37.22 -27.81 34.87
N VAL A 992 37.85 -26.95 34.04
CA VAL A 992 39.26 -27.11 33.65
C VAL A 992 40.17 -26.83 34.87
N THR A 993 40.39 -27.85 35.69
CA THR A 993 41.31 -27.81 36.83
C THR A 993 42.58 -28.59 36.50
N SER A 994 43.70 -27.88 36.35
CA SER A 994 45.02 -28.51 36.19
C SER A 994 45.50 -29.07 37.52
N LYS A 995 45.57 -30.40 37.67
CA LYS A 995 46.30 -31.05 38.75
C LYS A 995 47.82 -30.96 38.51
N GLU A 996 48.57 -30.75 39.59
CA GLU A 996 50.02 -30.89 39.59
C GLU A 996 50.41 -32.35 39.33
N GLY A 997 51.44 -32.55 38.50
CA GLY A 997 52.04 -33.86 38.27
C GLY A 997 52.73 -34.40 39.51
N THR A 998 53.12 -35.67 39.47
CA THR A 998 53.75 -36.38 40.61
C THR A 998 55.18 -35.90 40.93
N ASN A 999 55.74 -34.95 40.15
CA ASN A 999 56.97 -34.22 40.43
C ASN A 999 56.75 -32.69 40.31
N HIS A 1000 55.56 -32.21 40.68
CA HIS A 1000 55.14 -30.79 40.66
C HIS A 1000 55.04 -30.14 39.29
N GLU A 1001 54.87 -30.91 38.22
CA GLU A 1001 54.68 -30.37 36.87
C GLU A 1001 53.27 -29.74 36.72
N LYS A 1002 53.17 -28.46 36.32
CA LYS A 1002 51.86 -27.81 36.07
C LYS A 1002 51.37 -28.02 34.63
N GLY A 1003 50.06 -28.14 34.44
CA GLY A 1003 49.43 -28.37 33.13
C GLY A 1003 48.57 -27.19 32.71
N THR A 1004 48.23 -27.12 31.43
CA THR A 1004 47.34 -26.09 30.89
C THR A 1004 45.86 -26.46 31.01
N GLY A 1005 45.53 -27.72 31.31
CA GLY A 1005 44.16 -28.26 31.35
C GLY A 1005 43.47 -28.36 29.97
N LEU A 1006 44.00 -27.71 28.94
CA LEU A 1006 43.42 -27.65 27.59
C LEU A 1006 43.83 -28.83 26.68
N GLY A 1007 44.87 -29.58 27.03
CA GLY A 1007 45.43 -30.64 26.18
C GLY A 1007 44.44 -31.79 25.89
N LEU A 1008 43.68 -32.25 26.91
CA LEU A 1008 42.69 -33.31 26.73
C LEU A 1008 41.44 -32.84 25.94
N LEU A 1009 41.08 -31.56 26.08
CA LEU A 1009 39.99 -30.96 25.30
C LEU A 1009 40.37 -30.86 23.82
N LEU A 1010 41.62 -30.49 23.52
CA LEU A 1010 42.17 -30.53 22.16
C LEU A 1010 42.18 -31.94 21.59
N VAL A 1011 42.59 -32.94 22.39
CA VAL A 1011 42.54 -34.35 21.98
C VAL A 1011 41.11 -34.75 21.60
N LYS A 1012 40.11 -34.41 22.42
CA LYS A 1012 38.70 -34.73 22.13
C LYS A 1012 38.22 -34.13 20.81
N GLU A 1013 38.48 -32.84 20.59
CA GLU A 1013 38.12 -32.13 19.35
C GLU A 1013 38.82 -32.71 18.11
N LEU A 1014 40.11 -33.08 18.22
CA LEU A 1014 40.87 -33.68 17.13
C LEU A 1014 40.41 -35.11 16.80
N VAL A 1015 40.07 -35.90 17.81
CA VAL A 1015 39.50 -37.25 17.64
C VAL A 1015 38.15 -37.16 16.95
N ASP A 1016 37.27 -36.26 17.40
CA ASP A 1016 35.95 -36.05 16.77
C ASP A 1016 36.12 -35.58 15.30
N LYS A 1017 37.14 -34.78 15.00
CA LYS A 1017 37.49 -34.36 13.63
C LYS A 1017 37.96 -35.51 12.74
N MET A 1018 38.66 -36.49 13.31
CA MET A 1018 39.00 -37.75 12.64
C MET A 1018 37.81 -38.72 12.54
N ARG A 1019 36.61 -38.31 13.00
CA ARG A 1019 35.43 -39.18 13.16
C ARG A 1019 35.71 -40.38 14.06
N GLY A 1020 36.61 -40.22 15.02
CA GLY A 1020 37.02 -41.22 15.98
C GLY A 1020 36.23 -41.17 17.29
N HIS A 1021 36.56 -42.09 18.19
CA HIS A 1021 36.05 -42.13 19.57
C HIS A 1021 37.20 -42.14 20.56
N ILE A 1022 37.01 -41.49 21.72
CA ILE A 1022 37.97 -41.53 22.82
C ILE A 1022 37.26 -42.02 24.08
N HIS A 1023 37.86 -43.00 24.76
CA HIS A 1023 37.39 -43.48 26.05
C HIS A 1023 38.57 -43.60 27.02
N VAL A 1024 38.25 -43.60 28.32
CA VAL A 1024 39.26 -43.59 29.39
C VAL A 1024 38.85 -44.54 30.51
N GLU A 1025 39.82 -45.30 31.01
CA GLU A 1025 39.72 -46.15 32.18
C GLU A 1025 40.73 -45.63 33.21
N SER A 1026 40.30 -45.33 34.42
CA SER A 1026 41.19 -44.84 35.46
C SER A 1026 40.69 -45.23 36.84
N GLN A 1027 41.61 -45.58 37.72
CA GLN A 1027 41.33 -45.81 39.13
C GLN A 1027 42.40 -45.10 39.97
N SER A 1028 41.95 -44.31 40.95
CA SER A 1028 42.85 -43.57 41.84
C SER A 1028 43.90 -44.49 42.47
N GLY A 1029 45.18 -44.13 42.30
CA GLY A 1029 46.37 -44.86 42.75
C GLY A 1029 46.84 -46.00 41.83
N GLN A 1030 46.14 -46.31 40.74
CA GLN A 1030 46.47 -47.42 39.83
C GLN A 1030 46.76 -46.98 38.39
N GLY A 1031 46.77 -45.67 38.12
CA GLY A 1031 47.05 -45.10 36.81
C GLY A 1031 45.84 -44.90 35.91
N THR A 1032 46.09 -44.41 34.69
CA THR A 1032 45.07 -44.12 33.68
C THR A 1032 45.39 -44.79 32.35
N LYS A 1033 44.35 -45.22 31.64
CA LYS A 1033 44.45 -45.76 30.30
C LYS A 1033 43.48 -45.04 29.37
N PHE A 1034 44.02 -44.33 28.39
CA PHE A 1034 43.26 -43.70 27.32
C PHE A 1034 43.23 -44.59 26.10
N TYR A 1035 42.09 -44.63 25.43
CA TYR A 1035 41.89 -45.34 24.18
C TYR A 1035 41.33 -44.38 23.14
N VAL A 1036 41.96 -44.34 21.96
CA VAL A 1036 41.57 -43.51 20.83
C VAL A 1036 41.31 -44.44 19.65
N GLU A 1037 40.06 -44.50 19.23
CA GLU A 1037 39.58 -45.29 18.10
C GLU A 1037 39.46 -44.37 16.89
N ILE A 1038 40.12 -44.71 15.78
CA ILE A 1038 40.02 -43.94 14.55
C ILE A 1038 39.68 -44.83 13.35
N PRO A 1039 38.84 -44.36 12.40
CA PRO A 1039 38.66 -45.04 11.14
C PRO A 1039 39.95 -44.94 10.30
N CYS A 1040 40.43 -46.06 9.76
CA CYS A 1040 41.67 -46.16 8.98
C CYS A 1040 41.50 -47.16 7.83
N GLU A 1041 42.04 -46.84 6.66
CA GLU A 1041 42.13 -47.77 5.53
C GLU A 1041 43.53 -48.40 5.50
N PHE A 1042 43.60 -49.73 5.33
CA PHE A 1042 44.86 -50.43 5.09
C PHE A 1042 45.22 -50.33 3.62
N SER A 1043 46.46 -49.95 3.32
CA SER A 1043 46.97 -49.96 1.95
C SER A 1043 47.15 -51.40 1.47
N SER A 1044 46.17 -51.93 0.73
CA SER A 1044 46.35 -53.17 -0.03
C SER A 1044 47.04 -52.85 -1.36
N ASN A 1045 48.37 -52.73 -1.35
CA ASN A 1045 49.20 -52.93 -2.55
C ASN A 1045 50.70 -53.02 -2.21
N LYS A 1046 51.15 -54.26 -1.97
CA LYS A 1046 52.46 -54.73 -2.44
C LYS A 1046 52.20 -55.91 -3.38
N GLU A 1047 51.62 -55.65 -4.56
CA GLU A 1047 51.68 -56.54 -5.73
C GLU A 1047 51.12 -55.85 -6.98
N SER A 1048 51.94 -55.00 -7.62
CA SER A 1048 52.21 -55.02 -9.07
C SER A 1048 52.95 -53.74 -9.48
N MET A 1049 54.25 -53.91 -9.77
CA MET A 1049 55.20 -53.05 -10.53
C MET A 1049 55.13 -51.53 -10.39
#